data_AF-A0A1A8F441-F1
#
_entry.id   AF-A0A1A8F441-F1
#
_cell.length_a   1.000
_cell.length_b   1.000
_cell.length_c   1.000
_cell.angle_alpha   90.00
_cell.angle_beta   90.00
_cell.angle_gamma   90.00
#
_symmetry.space_group_name_H-M   'P 1'
#
loop_
_entity.id
_entity.type
_entity.pdbx_description
1 polymer ?
#
loop_
_entity_poly.entity_id
_entity_poly.type
_entity_poly.pdbx_seq_one_letter_code
_entity_poly.pdbx_strand_id
1 'polypeptide(L)'
;MWSGSYRAGLNRSLGSVRDTQSHPDPPQQAIELSSNQRQSPVNRLINRFDGATPAGQQQGLPPAPQHPRASSPHVTPKPYISPPSSTQSSVGRVQTPATKVPGNSANRRPANEPTQVDLIDSQVTPDLLLDQVQSGETSKEERLMKTVYNILRQGSSESDVVIGHKVKAIFQKIQSITPKEWAREKRGLETKVAQLQAALQQDRRDPGLKAELESCLDENLQLQEMLDRKKRELNEGQSELTQLRMDKEHAERRVRELEDQLAEFQDELRRENGSKTDLVSCQAQLMELHQLKQKLEESLRQRERELTALKGALKEEVATHDREIEALREQYSADMEKLRSSMEQVSQSQAGIEAERLRVNTTVRSLQQQLEDCRDESSHWMEQFHSARDELRTTKQELLQLRLERDECEDELKELKDRIGTKKPQTPEPRPSEALSQELQRCSAELQKTKSELQNQRTEFDKKVMEVISIKRSQQNQEAELRYEMDRLKEQLQKAKEEFAKAQEKNKRLPSQAALSDLEQKLVDAQSEASQLKEKLSLNEEELEMYKSRLNKAQTDINALHDAQRDQEATHTRLREKLSRLEAQLQSNATESSEAELALHSEVRGLRSELDEAKRKASRLTQELHEVAVRLEAADRDKETLKQNVGQLEESKRQQERALEKLNREVESLNASLKEENQALRAQLEEQKERTRREVQEAQRHGNEAKSELERNDLDLRRLEEETSRQKKELQLVCEERDNHQLDKELLTNRLRHLEGELEASKSILGEKTREIRILDDKLKRVELELEEERSTVEMLTERVARSRDQIDQLRSELMQERSSKQDLELDKNAMERHLKELRNRVADMEGHSRSSVGVSQLENKVQELEDQLRAEEREKNSVLASQRRTERKLKELNMTLDEERHAHTEQRDQLLLKVKALKRQVDESETELERMDALRRKAQRDVEEQVELREALQARVTALETNIKRKAATRPALDSSALSSDEDDDSLYDSSTIASILTESNLQTSSC
;
A
#
# COMPACT_ATOMS: atom_id res chain seq x y z
N MET A 1 43.84 -63.64 -39.55
CA MET A 1 44.25 -64.77 -38.69
C MET A 1 43.06 -65.11 -37.80
N TRP A 2 42.66 -66.40 -37.72
CA TRP A 2 41.69 -67.02 -36.78
C TRP A 2 40.34 -66.30 -36.55
N SER A 3 39.16 -66.94 -36.67
CA SER A 3 38.79 -68.22 -37.29
C SER A 3 37.26 -68.21 -37.56
N GLY A 4 36.78 -69.14 -38.40
CA GLY A 4 35.35 -69.28 -38.71
C GLY A 4 34.52 -69.87 -37.56
N SER A 5 33.20 -70.11 -37.66
CA SER A 5 32.15 -69.96 -38.70
C SER A 5 31.26 -71.23 -38.68
N TYR A 6 29.97 -71.06 -38.98
CA TYR A 6 28.98 -72.08 -39.39
C TYR A 6 28.32 -73.09 -38.42
N ARG A 7 26.99 -73.22 -38.65
CA ARG A 7 26.13 -74.44 -38.64
C ARG A 7 25.75 -75.04 -37.27
N ALA A 8 24.58 -75.70 -37.10
CA ALA A 8 23.34 -75.86 -37.90
C ALA A 8 22.18 -76.19 -36.89
N GLY A 9 20.88 -76.34 -37.18
CA GLY A 9 20.00 -76.40 -38.38
C GLY A 9 18.54 -76.55 -37.86
N LEU A 10 17.48 -76.94 -38.59
CA LEU A 10 17.23 -77.24 -40.01
C LEU A 10 15.70 -77.28 -40.28
N ASN A 11 15.23 -76.65 -41.37
CA ASN A 11 14.00 -76.88 -42.17
C ASN A 11 12.69 -77.43 -41.56
N ARG A 12 11.64 -76.58 -41.52
CA ARG A 12 10.33 -76.66 -42.24
C ARG A 12 9.41 -75.51 -41.75
N SER A 13 8.39 -74.95 -42.42
CA SER A 13 7.95 -74.84 -43.83
C SER A 13 6.41 -74.62 -43.85
N LEU A 14 5.90 -73.38 -44.01
CA LEU A 14 4.61 -72.95 -44.64
C LEU A 14 3.98 -71.68 -43.99
N GLY A 15 3.37 -70.79 -44.79
CA GLY A 15 2.51 -69.63 -44.37
C GLY A 15 3.26 -68.38 -43.85
N SER A 16 3.09 -67.12 -44.28
CA SER A 16 2.08 -66.37 -45.10
C SER A 16 0.75 -66.02 -44.40
N VAL A 17 0.22 -64.78 -44.35
CA VAL A 17 0.76 -63.38 -44.43
C VAL A 17 -0.38 -62.38 -44.08
N ARG A 18 -0.08 -61.19 -43.46
CA ARG A 18 -0.97 -60.00 -43.28
C ARG A 18 -2.28 -60.21 -42.46
N ASP A 19 -3.03 -59.21 -41.97
CA ASP A 19 -2.91 -57.72 -41.96
C ASP A 19 -3.61 -57.04 -40.75
N THR A 20 -3.31 -55.73 -40.55
CA THR A 20 -3.93 -54.62 -39.75
C THR A 20 -5.23 -54.79 -38.90
N GLN A 21 -5.22 -54.24 -37.66
CA GLN A 21 -6.30 -53.54 -36.88
C GLN A 21 -5.80 -53.22 -35.42
N SER A 22 -6.38 -52.36 -34.55
CA SER A 22 -7.06 -51.03 -34.63
C SER A 22 -7.48 -50.48 -33.23
N HIS A 23 -7.61 -49.14 -33.06
CA HIS A 23 -8.34 -48.39 -32.00
C HIS A 23 -7.87 -48.42 -30.51
N PRO A 24 -8.34 -47.51 -29.61
CA PRO A 24 -8.96 -46.17 -29.79
C PRO A 24 -8.39 -45.02 -28.88
N ASP A 25 -8.85 -43.78 -29.09
CA ASP A 25 -8.68 -42.55 -28.26
C ASP A 25 -9.66 -42.52 -27.03
N PRO A 26 -9.84 -41.44 -26.21
CA PRO A 26 -9.29 -40.07 -26.19
C PRO A 26 -8.85 -39.58 -24.75
N PRO A 27 -9.05 -38.31 -24.30
CA PRO A 27 -8.20 -37.12 -24.54
C PRO A 27 -7.75 -36.36 -23.26
N GLN A 28 -6.79 -35.41 -23.36
CA GLN A 28 -6.77 -34.15 -22.57
C GLN A 28 -5.57 -33.23 -22.91
N GLN A 29 -5.78 -31.89 -22.76
CA GLN A 29 -4.77 -30.83 -22.47
C GLN A 29 -3.59 -30.63 -23.47
N ALA A 30 -2.88 -29.50 -23.52
CA ALA A 30 -3.16 -28.10 -23.20
C ALA A 30 -2.22 -27.23 -24.07
N ILE A 31 -2.47 -25.91 -24.21
CA ILE A 31 -1.54 -24.98 -24.86
C ILE A 31 -1.32 -23.74 -24.01
N GLU A 32 -0.06 -23.49 -23.66
CA GLU A 32 0.38 -22.30 -22.94
C GLU A 32 0.61 -21.09 -23.86
N LEU A 33 0.50 -19.93 -23.23
CA LEU A 33 1.20 -18.68 -23.51
C LEU A 33 2.36 -18.73 -24.53
N SER A 34 2.31 -17.87 -25.54
CA SER A 34 3.49 -17.12 -25.99
C SER A 34 3.13 -15.89 -26.81
N SER A 35 3.11 -14.73 -26.15
CA SER A 35 3.20 -13.45 -26.84
C SER A 35 4.65 -13.18 -27.25
N ASN A 36 4.88 -12.71 -28.48
CA ASN A 36 5.79 -11.58 -28.69
C ASN A 36 5.69 -10.96 -30.09
N GLN A 37 5.87 -9.64 -30.13
CA GLN A 37 6.04 -8.90 -31.37
C GLN A 37 7.46 -9.08 -31.91
N ARG A 38 7.63 -8.99 -33.24
CA ARG A 38 8.69 -8.14 -33.80
C ARG A 38 8.37 -7.70 -35.24
N GLN A 39 8.34 -6.40 -35.45
CA GLN A 39 8.21 -5.78 -36.77
C GLN A 39 9.56 -5.80 -37.51
N SER A 40 9.53 -5.81 -38.83
CA SER A 40 10.72 -5.72 -39.70
C SER A 40 10.57 -4.54 -40.68
N PRO A 41 11.62 -3.73 -40.94
CA PRO A 41 11.50 -2.46 -41.67
C PRO A 41 11.91 -2.53 -43.15
N VAL A 42 11.25 -1.73 -44.01
CA VAL A 42 11.72 -1.37 -45.36
C VAL A 42 11.54 0.15 -45.58
N ASN A 43 12.24 0.73 -46.56
CA ASN A 43 12.72 2.11 -46.51
C ASN A 43 12.50 2.89 -47.82
N ARG A 44 12.39 4.22 -47.71
CA ARG A 44 12.54 5.28 -48.77
C ARG A 44 11.48 5.40 -49.88
N LEU A 45 11.13 6.66 -50.18
CA LEU A 45 11.48 7.26 -51.48
C LEU A 45 11.87 8.76 -51.37
N ILE A 46 11.54 9.65 -52.33
CA ILE A 46 12.48 10.69 -52.84
C ILE A 46 11.80 11.97 -53.39
N ASN A 47 12.59 13.07 -53.53
CA ASN A 47 12.36 14.34 -54.27
C ASN A 47 11.52 15.44 -53.55
N ARG A 48 12.02 16.71 -53.37
CA ARG A 48 12.28 17.89 -54.28
C ARG A 48 11.03 18.80 -54.45
N PHE A 49 11.09 20.14 -54.52
CA PHE A 49 12.15 21.17 -54.30
C PHE A 49 11.47 22.55 -54.03
N ASP A 50 12.24 23.66 -54.00
CA ASP A 50 11.83 25.09 -53.92
C ASP A 50 11.20 25.58 -52.58
N GLY A 51 11.43 26.83 -52.13
CA GLY A 51 12.37 27.85 -52.60
C GLY A 51 12.28 29.23 -51.88
N ALA A 52 13.41 29.95 -51.86
CA ALA A 52 13.59 31.40 -51.58
C ALA A 52 13.41 32.01 -50.15
N THR A 53 14.25 33.03 -49.91
CA THR A 53 14.58 33.84 -48.72
C THR A 53 14.19 35.34 -48.94
N PRO A 54 14.50 36.36 -48.09
CA PRO A 54 14.56 36.50 -46.60
C PRO A 54 14.01 37.87 -46.03
N ALA A 55 14.17 38.08 -44.71
CA ALA A 55 14.41 39.35 -43.98
C ALA A 55 13.25 40.36 -43.66
N GLY A 56 13.37 41.08 -42.53
CA GLY A 56 12.50 42.23 -42.15
C GLY A 56 12.44 42.57 -40.64
N GLN A 57 13.03 43.70 -40.22
CA GLN A 57 13.34 44.09 -38.83
C GLN A 57 12.20 44.69 -37.92
N GLN A 58 12.32 44.45 -36.61
CA GLN A 58 12.26 45.39 -35.45
C GLN A 58 10.97 45.98 -34.77
N GLN A 59 11.11 46.07 -33.43
CA GLN A 59 10.59 47.05 -32.42
C GLN A 59 9.12 47.02 -31.90
N GLY A 60 8.95 47.13 -30.56
CA GLY A 60 7.65 47.31 -29.88
C GLY A 60 7.57 46.96 -28.37
N LEU A 61 8.16 47.79 -27.49
CA LEU A 61 7.97 47.86 -26.02
C LEU A 61 7.91 49.36 -25.62
N PRO A 62 7.52 49.84 -24.40
CA PRO A 62 7.30 49.19 -23.08
C PRO A 62 5.91 49.63 -22.49
N PRO A 63 5.64 49.92 -21.18
CA PRO A 63 6.34 49.64 -19.90
C PRO A 63 5.47 49.07 -18.74
N ALA A 64 6.13 48.80 -17.61
CA ALA A 64 5.54 48.70 -16.26
C ALA A 64 6.26 49.66 -15.29
N PRO A 65 5.65 50.04 -14.14
CA PRO A 65 6.47 50.16 -12.93
C PRO A 65 5.79 49.81 -11.57
N GLN A 66 6.55 49.06 -10.76
CA GLN A 66 6.82 49.27 -9.32
C GLN A 66 5.86 48.81 -8.17
N HIS A 67 6.41 47.87 -7.39
CA HIS A 67 6.26 47.56 -5.94
C HIS A 67 6.74 48.75 -5.03
N PRO A 68 6.60 48.79 -3.66
CA PRO A 68 6.92 47.65 -2.74
C PRO A 68 6.33 47.55 -1.29
N ARG A 69 6.60 46.38 -0.67
CA ARG A 69 6.76 46.09 0.80
C ARG A 69 5.51 46.22 1.72
N ALA A 70 5.35 45.43 2.80
CA ALA A 70 6.13 44.32 3.39
C ALA A 70 5.26 43.42 4.33
N SER A 71 5.90 42.39 4.90
CA SER A 71 5.58 41.65 6.15
C SER A 71 4.99 40.23 6.04
N SER A 72 5.57 39.33 6.85
CA SER A 72 5.28 37.90 7.07
C SER A 72 4.49 37.72 8.41
N PRO A 73 4.05 36.53 8.91
CA PRO A 73 4.81 35.27 8.98
C PRO A 73 4.02 33.92 8.81
N HIS A 74 4.74 32.82 9.11
CA HIS A 74 4.41 31.39 8.94
C HIS A 74 3.63 30.70 10.10
N VAL A 75 2.91 29.61 9.76
CA VAL A 75 2.88 28.25 10.38
C VAL A 75 2.52 28.06 11.87
N THR A 76 1.61 27.12 12.17
CA THR A 76 1.86 25.98 13.10
C THR A 76 0.84 24.82 12.91
N PRO A 77 1.21 23.55 13.19
CA PRO A 77 0.37 22.36 12.91
C PRO A 77 -0.13 21.62 14.18
N LYS A 78 -1.04 20.64 14.00
CA LYS A 78 -1.26 19.47 14.89
C LYS A 78 -2.00 18.33 14.10
N PRO A 79 -2.08 17.08 14.61
CA PRO A 79 -1.89 15.89 13.77
C PRO A 79 -3.14 15.02 13.57
N TYR A 80 -3.01 14.07 12.64
CA TYR A 80 -3.68 12.76 12.72
C TYR A 80 -2.65 11.62 12.60
N ILE A 81 -2.97 10.46 13.18
CA ILE A 81 -2.13 9.27 13.25
C ILE A 81 -2.92 8.09 12.68
N SER A 82 -2.33 7.35 11.73
CA SER A 82 -2.91 6.11 11.21
C SER A 82 -2.81 4.97 12.26
N PRO A 83 -3.83 4.11 12.39
CA PRO A 83 -3.90 3.13 13.46
C PRO A 83 -3.06 1.85 13.18
N PRO A 84 -2.49 1.20 14.21
CA PRO A 84 -2.05 -0.18 14.13
C PRO A 84 -3.20 -1.15 14.44
N SER A 85 -3.26 -2.27 13.72
CA SER A 85 -4.22 -3.35 13.96
C SER A 85 -3.98 -4.08 15.29
N SER A 86 -5.06 -4.53 15.94
CA SER A 86 -5.02 -5.25 17.21
C SER A 86 -4.96 -6.77 17.04
N THR A 87 -4.16 -7.44 17.89
CA THR A 87 -4.23 -8.89 18.11
C THR A 87 -4.39 -9.22 19.59
N GLN A 88 -5.48 -9.93 19.88
CA GLN A 88 -5.61 -10.96 20.91
C GLN A 88 -5.34 -10.60 22.40
N SER A 89 -6.40 -10.16 23.07
CA SER A 89 -7.06 -10.86 24.20
C SER A 89 -6.23 -11.55 25.32
N SER A 90 -6.53 -11.19 26.57
CA SER A 90 -6.94 -12.09 27.70
C SER A 90 -6.23 -11.85 29.05
N VAL A 91 -7.03 -11.83 30.15
CA VAL A 91 -6.65 -11.89 31.59
C VAL A 91 -5.77 -10.73 32.14
N GLY A 92 -5.98 -10.16 33.34
CA GLY A 92 -7.04 -10.30 34.35
C GLY A 92 -6.50 -10.32 35.79
N ARG A 93 -7.27 -9.77 36.77
CA ARG A 93 -6.97 -9.63 38.23
C ARG A 93 -5.83 -8.66 38.63
N VAL A 94 -5.84 -7.99 39.79
CA VAL A 94 -6.93 -7.55 40.71
C VAL A 94 -6.43 -6.50 41.70
N GLN A 95 -7.28 -5.58 42.17
CA GLN A 95 -7.40 -5.25 43.61
C GLN A 95 -8.69 -4.46 43.94
N THR A 96 -9.20 -4.65 45.15
CA THR A 96 -10.55 -4.23 45.59
C THR A 96 -10.50 -3.43 46.89
N PRO A 97 -11.40 -2.44 47.10
CA PRO A 97 -11.66 -1.89 48.44
C PRO A 97 -12.26 -2.97 49.37
N ALA A 98 -12.03 -2.85 50.68
CA ALA A 98 -12.38 -3.88 51.66
C ALA A 98 -13.85 -3.85 52.13
N THR A 99 -14.40 -5.04 52.36
CA THR A 99 -15.78 -5.29 52.83
C THR A 99 -15.97 -5.02 54.32
N LYS A 100 -17.20 -4.69 54.75
CA LYS A 100 -17.71 -5.05 56.08
C LYS A 100 -19.02 -5.85 55.98
N VAL A 101 -19.16 -6.78 56.91
CA VAL A 101 -20.09 -7.93 57.04
C VAL A 101 -20.78 -7.80 58.43
N PRO A 102 -21.94 -8.42 58.78
CA PRO A 102 -22.73 -9.51 58.16
C PRO A 102 -24.25 -9.22 57.96
N GLY A 103 -25.03 -10.21 57.49
CA GLY A 103 -26.52 -10.16 57.50
C GLY A 103 -27.24 -11.40 56.90
N ASN A 104 -27.41 -12.47 57.67
CA ASN A 104 -27.95 -13.78 57.28
C ASN A 104 -29.28 -13.84 56.46
N SER A 105 -29.22 -14.62 55.37
CA SER A 105 -29.99 -15.86 55.12
C SER A 105 -31.54 -15.88 54.96
N ALA A 106 -31.93 -16.28 53.73
CA ALA A 106 -32.94 -17.31 53.37
C ALA A 106 -34.47 -17.03 53.32
N ASN A 107 -35.07 -17.58 52.26
CA ASN A 107 -36.51 -17.82 51.98
C ASN A 107 -37.39 -16.57 51.70
N ARG A 108 -38.42 -16.64 50.84
CA ARG A 108 -39.14 -17.81 50.29
C ARG A 108 -39.75 -17.53 48.88
N ARG A 109 -39.93 -18.58 48.05
CA ARG A 109 -40.89 -18.68 46.91
C ARG A 109 -42.36 -18.75 47.44
N PRO A 110 -43.45 -18.69 46.62
CA PRO A 110 -43.64 -18.79 45.15
C PRO A 110 -44.22 -17.49 44.51
N ALA A 111 -44.25 -17.24 43.20
CA ALA A 111 -44.59 -18.00 41.97
C ALA A 111 -46.11 -18.10 41.67
N ASN A 112 -46.53 -17.55 40.52
CA ASN A 112 -47.62 -18.04 39.65
C ASN A 112 -47.61 -17.31 38.29
N GLU A 113 -47.62 -18.09 37.22
CA GLU A 113 -48.09 -17.74 35.86
C GLU A 113 -49.64 -17.92 35.81
N PRO A 114 -50.42 -17.70 34.71
CA PRO A 114 -50.00 -17.66 33.30
C PRO A 114 -50.75 -16.69 32.33
N THR A 115 -50.46 -16.88 31.03
CA THR A 115 -51.36 -16.72 29.84
C THR A 115 -51.69 -15.33 29.24
N GLN A 116 -51.07 -15.09 28.07
CA GLN A 116 -51.68 -14.98 26.73
C GLN A 116 -52.22 -13.66 26.11
N VAL A 117 -51.70 -13.43 24.88
CA VAL A 117 -52.20 -12.77 23.63
C VAL A 117 -52.58 -11.27 23.50
N ASP A 118 -52.20 -10.80 22.29
CA ASP A 118 -52.85 -9.86 21.36
C ASP A 118 -52.83 -8.32 21.53
N LEU A 119 -51.90 -7.72 20.75
CA LEU A 119 -52.15 -6.92 19.53
C LEU A 119 -52.84 -5.53 19.58
N ILE A 120 -52.46 -4.70 18.59
CA ILE A 120 -53.04 -3.40 18.14
C ILE A 120 -52.71 -2.16 19.00
N ASP A 121 -51.55 -1.56 18.68
CA ASP A 121 -51.40 -0.25 18.01
C ASP A 121 -52.16 1.03 18.47
N SER A 122 -51.43 2.15 18.47
CA SER A 122 -51.85 3.56 18.30
C SER A 122 -52.89 4.21 19.23
N GLN A 123 -52.42 5.19 20.04
CA GLN A 123 -53.07 6.52 20.07
C GLN A 123 -52.19 7.67 20.61
N VAL A 124 -52.64 8.90 20.33
CA VAL A 124 -51.93 10.18 20.57
C VAL A 124 -52.42 10.86 21.86
N THR A 125 -51.51 11.52 22.59
CA THR A 125 -51.80 12.26 23.82
C THR A 125 -52.59 13.56 23.58
N PRO A 126 -53.74 13.80 24.24
CA PRO A 126 -54.52 15.04 24.11
C PRO A 126 -54.18 16.12 25.16
N ASP A 127 -54.85 17.27 25.03
CA ASP A 127 -54.69 18.53 25.78
C ASP A 127 -55.71 18.67 26.95
N LEU A 128 -55.63 19.81 27.67
CA LEU A 128 -56.59 20.43 28.60
C LEU A 128 -56.43 20.21 30.12
N LEU A 129 -55.66 21.13 30.74
CA LEU A 129 -56.13 22.22 31.63
C LEU A 129 -57.08 21.99 32.84
N LEU A 130 -56.97 22.96 33.77
CA LEU A 130 -57.81 23.24 34.96
C LEU A 130 -57.63 22.29 36.17
N ASP A 131 -57.73 22.74 37.42
CA ASP A 131 -57.89 24.10 37.98
C ASP A 131 -57.25 24.18 39.39
N GLN A 132 -57.00 25.39 39.91
CA GLN A 132 -57.60 25.87 41.18
C GLN A 132 -57.02 27.24 41.59
N VAL A 133 -57.87 28.26 41.57
CA VAL A 133 -57.57 29.65 41.94
C VAL A 133 -57.69 29.88 43.46
N GLN A 134 -56.79 30.67 44.08
CA GLN A 134 -57.18 31.81 44.97
C GLN A 134 -56.04 32.63 45.61
N SER A 135 -56.38 33.90 45.87
CA SER A 135 -55.79 34.90 46.80
C SER A 135 -54.67 35.84 46.33
N GLY A 136 -54.87 37.14 46.62
CA GLY A 136 -53.81 38.16 46.72
C GLY A 136 -53.52 38.98 45.46
N GLU A 137 -54.15 40.15 45.32
CA GLU A 137 -53.63 41.25 44.47
C GLU A 137 -52.35 41.84 45.07
N THR A 138 -51.27 41.06 45.06
CA THR A 138 -49.95 41.55 45.49
C THR A 138 -49.45 42.60 44.50
N SER A 139 -49.06 43.77 45.03
CA SER A 139 -48.55 44.89 44.22
C SER A 139 -47.33 44.45 43.39
N LYS A 140 -47.09 45.09 42.23
CA LYS A 140 -45.85 44.87 41.47
C LYS A 140 -44.60 45.08 42.35
N GLU A 141 -44.69 46.04 43.26
CA GLU A 141 -43.72 46.36 44.31
C GLU A 141 -43.40 45.16 45.21
N GLU A 142 -44.46 44.50 45.69
CA GLU A 142 -44.42 43.40 46.65
C GLU A 142 -43.90 42.11 46.01
N ARG A 143 -44.26 41.84 44.75
CA ARG A 143 -43.68 40.74 43.96
C ARG A 143 -42.18 40.95 43.76
N LEU A 144 -41.75 42.17 43.45
CA LEU A 144 -40.34 42.51 43.24
C LEU A 144 -39.53 42.36 44.54
N MET A 145 -40.06 42.83 45.68
CA MET A 145 -39.49 42.55 47.00
C MET A 145 -39.38 41.04 47.28
N LYS A 146 -40.42 40.26 46.95
CA LYS A 146 -40.45 38.80 47.17
C LYS A 146 -39.42 38.06 46.29
N THR A 147 -39.20 38.49 45.05
CA THR A 147 -38.14 37.95 44.18
C THR A 147 -36.75 38.30 44.72
N VAL A 148 -36.50 39.56 45.10
CA VAL A 148 -35.20 39.98 45.67
C VAL A 148 -34.91 39.28 47.01
N TYR A 149 -35.94 39.06 47.84
CA TYR A 149 -35.85 38.28 49.07
C TYR A 149 -35.41 36.84 48.79
N ASN A 150 -36.07 36.15 47.85
CA ASN A 150 -35.72 34.77 47.49
C ASN A 150 -34.28 34.65 46.96
N ILE A 151 -33.83 35.59 46.14
CA ILE A 151 -32.46 35.62 45.61
C ILE A 151 -31.44 35.83 46.73
N LEU A 152 -31.65 36.80 47.64
CA LEU A 152 -30.74 37.05 48.77
C LEU A 152 -30.70 35.89 49.78
N ARG A 153 -31.75 35.08 49.85
CA ARG A 153 -31.83 33.88 50.68
C ARG A 153 -31.15 32.66 50.02
N GLN A 154 -31.00 32.64 48.69
CA GLN A 154 -30.20 31.66 47.96
C GLN A 154 -28.71 32.03 47.98
N GLY A 155 -28.07 31.83 49.14
CA GLY A 155 -26.61 31.99 49.30
C GLY A 155 -26.15 32.72 50.57
N SER A 156 -27.08 33.19 51.42
CA SER A 156 -26.78 33.82 52.70
C SER A 156 -27.30 33.00 53.88
N SER A 157 -26.53 32.96 54.96
CA SER A 157 -26.91 32.38 56.27
C SER A 157 -27.44 33.42 57.27
N GLU A 158 -27.65 34.66 56.81
CA GLU A 158 -28.21 35.74 57.63
C GLU A 158 -29.67 35.50 58.01
N SER A 159 -30.12 36.06 59.13
CA SER A 159 -31.50 35.91 59.58
C SER A 159 -32.49 36.64 58.66
N ASP A 160 -33.70 36.09 58.53
CA ASP A 160 -34.76 36.62 57.66
C ASP A 160 -35.12 38.09 57.97
N VAL A 161 -34.89 38.56 59.21
CA VAL A 161 -35.05 39.98 59.60
C VAL A 161 -34.00 40.87 58.93
N VAL A 162 -32.74 40.43 58.84
CA VAL A 162 -31.66 41.17 58.14
C VAL A 162 -31.90 41.15 56.64
N ILE A 163 -32.28 40.00 56.07
CA ILE A 163 -32.64 39.88 54.66
C ILE A 163 -33.83 40.81 54.34
N GLY A 164 -34.87 40.84 55.17
CA GLY A 164 -36.01 41.75 55.01
C GLY A 164 -35.64 43.25 55.03
N HIS A 165 -34.67 43.66 55.85
CA HIS A 165 -34.15 45.03 55.82
C HIS A 165 -33.34 45.32 54.56
N LYS A 166 -32.47 44.39 54.13
CA LYS A 166 -31.70 44.52 52.87
C LYS A 166 -32.63 44.63 51.66
N VAL A 167 -33.69 43.82 51.59
CA VAL A 167 -34.71 43.88 50.52
C VAL A 167 -35.36 45.25 50.46
N LYS A 168 -35.80 45.81 51.61
CA LYS A 168 -36.40 47.16 51.65
C LYS A 168 -35.40 48.24 51.22
N ALA A 169 -34.16 48.18 51.69
CA ALA A 169 -33.12 49.16 51.32
C ALA A 169 -32.75 49.09 49.83
N ILE A 170 -32.62 47.88 49.26
CA ILE A 170 -32.39 47.66 47.82
C ILE A 170 -33.57 48.18 47.02
N PHE A 171 -34.80 47.89 47.45
CA PHE A 171 -36.01 48.33 46.75
C PHE A 171 -36.14 49.86 46.72
N GLN A 172 -35.92 50.52 47.87
CA GLN A 172 -35.90 51.99 47.98
C GLN A 172 -34.79 52.61 47.11
N LYS A 173 -33.65 51.92 46.96
CA LYS A 173 -32.55 52.36 46.08
C LYS A 173 -32.89 52.17 44.60
N ILE A 174 -33.61 51.11 44.22
CA ILE A 174 -34.13 50.92 42.84
C ILE A 174 -35.10 52.05 42.45
N GLN A 175 -35.99 52.48 43.36
CA GLN A 175 -36.87 53.63 43.12
C GLN A 175 -36.12 54.96 42.92
N SER A 176 -34.87 55.10 43.38
CA SER A 176 -34.08 56.33 43.23
C SER A 176 -33.40 56.49 41.87
N ILE A 177 -33.35 55.44 41.04
CA ILE A 177 -32.64 55.46 39.74
C ILE A 177 -33.54 56.12 38.68
N THR A 178 -33.13 57.28 38.15
CA THR A 178 -33.97 58.01 37.18
C THR A 178 -34.05 57.30 35.83
N PRO A 179 -35.22 57.26 35.15
CA PRO A 179 -35.38 56.53 33.89
C PRO A 179 -34.43 56.94 32.75
N LYS A 180 -33.87 58.16 32.81
CA LYS A 180 -32.99 58.70 31.77
C LYS A 180 -31.61 58.04 31.73
N GLU A 181 -31.13 57.50 32.84
CA GLU A 181 -29.80 56.86 32.90
C GLU A 181 -29.91 55.39 32.50
N TRP A 182 -30.90 54.68 33.03
CA TRP A 182 -31.24 53.33 32.57
C TRP A 182 -31.53 53.31 31.06
N ALA A 183 -32.24 54.30 30.51
CA ALA A 183 -32.47 54.42 29.07
C ALA A 183 -31.22 54.84 28.26
N ARG A 184 -30.11 55.22 28.89
CA ARG A 184 -28.83 55.50 28.22
C ARG A 184 -27.93 54.26 28.23
N GLU A 185 -27.83 53.61 29.39
CA GLU A 185 -27.10 52.36 29.58
C GLU A 185 -27.75 51.21 28.82
N LYS A 186 -29.09 51.08 28.86
CA LYS A 186 -29.85 50.12 28.04
C LYS A 186 -29.53 50.27 26.55
N ARG A 187 -29.49 51.49 26.01
CA ARG A 187 -29.11 51.70 24.59
C ARG A 187 -27.66 51.34 24.30
N GLY A 188 -26.74 51.60 25.24
CA GLY A 188 -25.35 51.15 25.14
C GLY A 188 -25.20 49.63 25.17
N LEU A 189 -26.04 48.94 25.95
CA LEU A 189 -26.12 47.48 25.96
C LEU A 189 -26.81 46.94 24.70
N GLU A 190 -27.86 47.59 24.20
CA GLU A 190 -28.52 47.24 22.94
C GLU A 190 -27.57 47.38 21.73
N THR A 191 -26.74 48.43 21.67
CA THR A 191 -25.70 48.51 20.63
C THR A 191 -24.59 47.48 20.81
N LYS A 192 -24.18 47.15 22.04
CA LYS A 192 -23.22 46.06 22.30
C LYS A 192 -23.78 44.68 21.94
N VAL A 193 -25.06 44.42 22.24
CA VAL A 193 -25.75 43.18 21.84
C VAL A 193 -25.88 43.12 20.33
N ALA A 194 -26.22 44.21 19.65
CA ALA A 194 -26.25 44.27 18.19
C ALA A 194 -24.86 44.05 17.57
N GLN A 195 -23.80 44.60 18.15
CA GLN A 195 -22.40 44.38 17.73
C GLN A 195 -21.96 42.92 17.95
N LEU A 196 -22.30 42.31 19.10
CA LEU A 196 -22.02 40.90 19.37
C LEU A 196 -22.84 39.96 18.48
N GLN A 197 -24.10 40.29 18.18
CA GLN A 197 -24.92 39.56 17.21
C GLN A 197 -24.40 39.72 15.77
N ALA A 198 -23.83 40.87 15.42
CA ALA A 198 -23.16 41.07 14.13
C ALA A 198 -21.87 40.23 14.03
N ALA A 199 -21.03 40.26 15.06
CA ALA A 199 -19.81 39.43 15.12
C ALA A 199 -20.13 37.93 15.09
N LEU A 200 -21.12 37.47 15.87
CA LEU A 200 -21.55 36.07 15.88
C LEU A 200 -22.29 35.66 14.59
N GLN A 201 -22.86 36.61 13.84
CA GLN A 201 -23.27 36.39 12.45
C GLN A 201 -22.11 36.41 11.44
N GLN A 202 -20.94 36.95 11.80
CA GLN A 202 -19.75 36.99 10.95
C GLN A 202 -18.96 35.68 11.10
N ASP A 203 -18.79 35.16 12.32
CA ASP A 203 -18.27 33.80 12.57
C ASP A 203 -19.16 32.73 11.90
N ARG A 204 -20.49 32.90 11.96
CA ARG A 204 -21.46 32.02 11.24
C ARG A 204 -21.47 32.18 9.72
N ARG A 205 -20.64 33.06 9.15
CA ARG A 205 -20.46 33.26 7.71
C ARG A 205 -19.09 32.84 7.21
N ASP A 206 -18.23 32.29 8.08
CA ASP A 206 -16.95 31.74 7.65
C ASP A 206 -17.21 30.42 6.87
N PRO A 207 -16.96 30.35 5.55
CA PRO A 207 -17.43 29.22 4.75
C PRO A 207 -16.70 27.91 5.09
N GLY A 208 -15.45 28.01 5.56
CA GLY A 208 -14.63 26.86 5.96
C GLY A 208 -15.26 26.10 7.12
N LEU A 209 -15.49 26.76 8.25
CA LEU A 209 -16.11 26.14 9.43
C LEU A 209 -17.52 25.58 9.15
N LYS A 210 -18.26 26.18 8.22
CA LYS A 210 -19.56 25.64 7.78
C LYS A 210 -19.38 24.37 6.94
N ALA A 211 -18.45 24.35 5.99
CA ALA A 211 -18.17 23.19 5.16
C ALA A 211 -17.54 22.04 5.94
N GLU A 212 -16.67 22.32 6.92
CA GLU A 212 -16.12 21.35 7.86
C GLU A 212 -17.21 20.73 8.73
N LEU A 213 -18.13 21.53 9.27
CA LEU A 213 -19.27 21.03 10.02
C LEU A 213 -20.22 20.19 9.16
N GLU A 214 -20.44 20.57 7.90
CA GLU A 214 -21.24 19.78 6.94
C GLU A 214 -20.52 18.46 6.59
N SER A 215 -19.20 18.46 6.36
CA SER A 215 -18.41 17.22 6.17
C SER A 215 -18.50 16.28 7.39
N CYS A 216 -18.33 16.80 8.60
CA CYS A 216 -18.43 15.98 9.82
C CYS A 216 -19.85 15.47 10.11
N LEU A 217 -20.88 16.14 9.59
CA LEU A 217 -22.27 15.65 9.63
C LEU A 217 -22.52 14.57 8.57
N ASP A 218 -22.02 14.74 7.35
CA ASP A 218 -22.09 13.74 6.28
C ASP A 218 -21.28 12.49 6.63
N GLU A 219 -20.12 12.62 7.25
CA GLU A 219 -19.35 11.51 7.84
C GLU A 219 -20.12 10.81 8.96
N ASN A 220 -20.83 11.56 9.83
CA ASN A 220 -21.70 10.95 10.85
C ASN A 220 -22.85 10.16 10.22
N LEU A 221 -23.49 10.71 9.17
CA LEU A 221 -24.56 10.03 8.44
C LEU A 221 -24.04 8.76 7.76
N GLN A 222 -22.87 8.80 7.12
CA GLN A 222 -22.23 7.63 6.51
C GLN A 222 -21.86 6.56 7.56
N LEU A 223 -21.32 6.95 8.71
CA LEU A 223 -21.00 6.04 9.80
C LEU A 223 -22.27 5.43 10.42
N GLN A 224 -23.33 6.21 10.56
CA GLN A 224 -24.64 5.75 11.04
C GLN A 224 -25.27 4.77 10.04
N GLU A 225 -25.25 5.07 8.74
CA GLU A 225 -25.69 4.16 7.70
C GLU A 225 -24.87 2.86 7.68
N MET A 226 -23.54 2.93 7.83
CA MET A 226 -22.68 1.75 7.90
C MET A 226 -22.96 0.91 9.15
N LEU A 227 -23.23 1.54 10.28
CA LEU A 227 -23.67 0.87 11.50
C LEU A 227 -25.03 0.19 11.31
N ASP A 228 -25.99 0.85 10.66
CA ASP A 228 -27.34 0.30 10.44
C ASP A 228 -27.38 -0.76 9.32
N ARG A 229 -26.45 -0.70 8.34
CA ARG A 229 -26.15 -1.81 7.42
C ARG A 229 -25.62 -3.03 8.19
N LYS A 230 -24.62 -2.85 9.05
CA LYS A 230 -24.03 -3.95 9.84
C LYS A 230 -24.99 -4.53 10.89
N LYS A 231 -25.91 -3.74 11.45
CA LYS A 231 -27.03 -4.26 12.27
C LYS A 231 -27.97 -5.15 11.47
N ARG A 232 -28.29 -4.78 10.23
CA ARG A 232 -29.15 -5.59 9.36
C ARG A 232 -28.47 -6.91 8.97
N GLU A 233 -27.23 -6.87 8.50
CA GLU A 233 -26.43 -8.07 8.21
C GLU A 233 -26.35 -9.03 9.42
N LEU A 234 -26.19 -8.47 10.63
CA LEU A 234 -26.18 -9.24 11.87
C LEU A 234 -27.55 -9.86 12.21
N ASN A 235 -28.65 -9.14 11.99
CA ASN A 235 -30.00 -9.65 12.21
C ASN A 235 -30.39 -10.70 11.16
N GLU A 236 -29.99 -10.49 9.91
CA GLU A 236 -30.15 -11.41 8.78
C GLU A 236 -29.44 -12.73 9.11
N GLY A 237 -28.14 -12.70 9.45
CA GLY A 237 -27.39 -13.89 9.88
C GLY A 237 -27.89 -14.55 11.18
N GLN A 238 -28.50 -13.79 12.10
CA GLN A 238 -29.21 -14.38 13.24
C GLN A 238 -30.48 -15.13 12.82
N SER A 239 -31.24 -14.59 11.85
CA SER A 239 -32.44 -15.24 11.32
C SER A 239 -32.11 -16.53 10.55
N GLU A 240 -31.06 -16.51 9.73
CA GLU A 240 -30.53 -17.69 9.05
C GLU A 240 -30.08 -18.77 10.06
N LEU A 241 -29.36 -18.37 11.11
CA LEU A 241 -28.95 -19.28 12.18
C LEU A 241 -30.14 -19.88 12.95
N THR A 242 -31.25 -19.15 13.10
CA THR A 242 -32.49 -19.74 13.66
C THR A 242 -33.18 -20.69 12.68
N GLN A 243 -33.24 -20.36 11.39
CA GLN A 243 -33.82 -21.24 10.37
C GLN A 243 -33.06 -22.57 10.28
N LEU A 244 -31.72 -22.52 10.19
CA LEU A 244 -30.86 -23.71 10.14
C LEU A 244 -30.99 -24.61 11.38
N ARG A 245 -31.35 -24.04 12.55
CA ARG A 245 -31.67 -24.84 13.75
C ARG A 245 -33.01 -25.55 13.63
N MET A 246 -34.04 -24.87 13.14
CA MET A 246 -35.37 -25.47 12.91
C MET A 246 -35.33 -26.55 11.82
N ASP A 247 -34.56 -26.33 10.75
CA ASP A 247 -34.35 -27.30 9.68
C ASP A 247 -33.60 -28.54 10.20
N LYS A 248 -32.57 -28.34 11.03
CA LYS A 248 -31.87 -29.42 11.73
C LYS A 248 -32.83 -30.21 12.64
N GLU A 249 -33.62 -29.54 13.47
CA GLU A 249 -34.61 -30.18 14.35
C GLU A 249 -35.69 -30.93 13.56
N HIS A 250 -36.03 -30.47 12.35
CA HIS A 250 -36.93 -31.19 11.45
C HIS A 250 -36.28 -32.44 10.84
N ALA A 251 -35.03 -32.35 10.39
CA ALA A 251 -34.27 -33.49 9.92
C ALA A 251 -34.10 -34.55 11.02
N GLU A 252 -33.76 -34.16 12.24
CA GLU A 252 -33.66 -35.08 13.38
C GLU A 252 -35.01 -35.75 13.73
N ARG A 253 -36.14 -35.03 13.64
CA ARG A 253 -37.48 -35.65 13.83
C ARG A 253 -37.76 -36.69 12.75
N ARG A 254 -37.48 -36.38 11.48
CA ARG A 254 -37.65 -37.30 10.35
C ARG A 254 -36.74 -38.53 10.42
N VAL A 255 -35.56 -38.42 11.04
CA VAL A 255 -34.71 -39.60 11.32
C VAL A 255 -35.39 -40.51 12.36
N ARG A 256 -35.86 -39.96 13.49
CA ARG A 256 -36.56 -40.73 14.53
C ARG A 256 -37.81 -41.42 13.98
N GLU A 257 -38.61 -40.72 13.17
CA GLU A 257 -39.79 -41.27 12.49
C GLU A 257 -39.47 -42.49 11.58
N LEU A 258 -38.26 -42.54 11.00
CA LEU A 258 -37.78 -43.68 10.19
C LEU A 258 -37.18 -44.79 11.06
N GLU A 259 -36.54 -44.46 12.18
CA GLU A 259 -36.04 -45.42 13.16
C GLU A 259 -37.20 -46.17 13.84
N ASP A 260 -38.28 -45.47 14.19
CA ASP A 260 -39.51 -46.04 14.74
C ASP A 260 -40.18 -47.01 13.73
N GLN A 261 -40.33 -46.61 12.46
CA GLN A 261 -40.85 -47.49 11.40
C GLN A 261 -40.00 -48.75 11.21
N LEU A 262 -38.67 -48.63 11.30
CA LEU A 262 -37.76 -49.78 11.23
C LEU A 262 -37.88 -50.70 12.45
N ALA A 263 -38.29 -50.19 13.62
CA ALA A 263 -38.62 -51.02 14.78
C ALA A 263 -39.95 -51.76 14.61
N GLU A 264 -41.00 -51.07 14.11
CA GLU A 264 -42.30 -51.68 13.82
C GLU A 264 -42.15 -52.88 12.85
N PHE A 265 -41.47 -52.69 11.71
CA PHE A 265 -41.23 -53.78 10.75
C PHE A 265 -40.44 -54.96 11.34
N GLN A 266 -39.54 -54.72 12.30
CA GLN A 266 -38.83 -55.79 13.00
C GLN A 266 -39.73 -56.59 13.95
N ASP A 267 -40.68 -55.93 14.62
CA ASP A 267 -41.65 -56.60 15.48
C ASP A 267 -42.79 -57.27 14.69
N GLU A 268 -43.14 -56.78 13.50
CA GLU A 268 -44.00 -57.49 12.55
C GLU A 268 -43.34 -58.82 12.10
N LEU A 269 -42.06 -58.78 11.68
CA LEU A 269 -41.30 -59.97 11.27
C LEU A 269 -41.16 -61.03 12.38
N ARG A 270 -41.17 -60.62 13.65
CA ARG A 270 -41.13 -61.53 14.82
C ARG A 270 -42.46 -62.24 15.06
N ARG A 271 -43.59 -61.70 14.58
CA ARG A 271 -44.94 -62.25 14.79
C ARG A 271 -45.37 -63.25 13.71
N GLU A 272 -44.94 -63.06 12.46
CA GLU A 272 -45.49 -63.78 11.30
C GLU A 272 -44.60 -64.93 10.80
N ASN A 273 -44.51 -66.03 11.57
CA ASN A 273 -43.57 -67.13 11.28
C ASN A 273 -44.20 -68.52 11.43
N GLY A 274 -45.22 -68.83 10.59
CA GLY A 274 -46.20 -69.88 10.91
C GLY A 274 -46.88 -70.67 9.78
N SER A 275 -46.34 -70.76 8.56
CA SER A 275 -46.94 -71.59 7.49
C SER A 275 -45.94 -72.15 6.47
N LYS A 276 -46.25 -73.30 5.87
CA LYS A 276 -45.34 -74.07 4.99
C LYS A 276 -45.47 -73.80 3.49
N THR A 277 -46.60 -73.28 3.02
CA THR A 277 -46.65 -72.65 1.68
C THR A 277 -45.81 -71.37 1.69
N ASP A 278 -45.91 -70.62 2.78
CA ASP A 278 -45.17 -69.38 2.95
C ASP A 278 -43.68 -69.67 3.14
N LEU A 279 -43.29 -70.78 3.80
CA LEU A 279 -41.88 -71.21 3.84
C LEU A 279 -41.24 -71.34 2.44
N VAL A 280 -41.96 -71.84 1.43
CA VAL A 280 -41.43 -71.96 0.05
C VAL A 280 -41.45 -70.62 -0.67
N SER A 281 -42.48 -69.79 -0.45
CA SER A 281 -42.54 -68.42 -0.98
C SER A 281 -41.41 -67.55 -0.41
N CYS A 282 -41.24 -67.57 0.91
CA CYS A 282 -40.13 -66.96 1.64
C CYS A 282 -38.78 -67.53 1.21
N GLN A 283 -38.65 -68.82 0.88
CA GLN A 283 -37.40 -69.37 0.37
C GLN A 283 -37.05 -68.85 -1.03
N ALA A 284 -38.04 -68.60 -1.90
CA ALA A 284 -37.84 -67.92 -3.18
C ALA A 284 -37.51 -66.43 -2.98
N GLN A 285 -38.30 -65.71 -2.16
CA GLN A 285 -38.07 -64.31 -1.81
C GLN A 285 -36.70 -64.10 -1.13
N LEU A 286 -36.23 -65.05 -0.30
CA LEU A 286 -34.89 -65.00 0.29
C LEU A 286 -33.78 -65.17 -0.76
N MET A 287 -33.99 -65.94 -1.83
CA MET A 287 -33.05 -65.98 -2.95
C MET A 287 -33.06 -64.68 -3.76
N GLU A 288 -34.23 -64.09 -4.00
CA GLU A 288 -34.36 -62.79 -4.68
C GLU A 288 -33.73 -61.66 -3.85
N LEU A 289 -34.00 -61.62 -2.53
CA LEU A 289 -33.36 -60.71 -1.59
C LEU A 289 -31.84 -60.94 -1.50
N HIS A 290 -31.37 -62.18 -1.59
CA HIS A 290 -29.93 -62.46 -1.64
C HIS A 290 -29.29 -61.95 -2.94
N GLN A 291 -29.94 -62.11 -4.10
CA GLN A 291 -29.48 -61.54 -5.36
C GLN A 291 -29.53 -60.00 -5.38
N LEU A 292 -30.56 -59.40 -4.79
CA LEU A 292 -30.66 -57.95 -4.61
C LEU A 292 -29.57 -57.44 -3.65
N LYS A 293 -29.30 -58.15 -2.56
CA LYS A 293 -28.18 -57.86 -1.64
C LYS A 293 -26.84 -57.94 -2.36
N GLN A 294 -26.59 -58.97 -3.16
CA GLN A 294 -25.37 -59.08 -3.98
C GLN A 294 -25.23 -57.89 -4.95
N LYS A 295 -26.27 -57.56 -5.72
CA LYS A 295 -26.28 -56.40 -6.64
C LYS A 295 -26.08 -55.07 -5.92
N LEU A 296 -26.65 -54.90 -4.72
CA LEU A 296 -26.45 -53.71 -3.90
C LEU A 296 -25.03 -53.64 -3.34
N GLU A 297 -24.45 -54.74 -2.87
CA GLU A 297 -23.05 -54.79 -2.45
C GLU A 297 -22.07 -54.58 -3.62
N GLU A 298 -22.37 -55.08 -4.81
CA GLU A 298 -21.58 -54.82 -6.03
C GLU A 298 -21.64 -53.34 -6.42
N SER A 299 -22.84 -52.74 -6.39
CA SER A 299 -23.05 -51.30 -6.62
C SER A 299 -22.33 -50.45 -5.56
N LEU A 300 -22.32 -50.90 -4.30
CA LEU A 300 -21.63 -50.24 -3.20
C LEU A 300 -20.11 -50.36 -3.35
N ARG A 301 -19.58 -51.54 -3.69
CA ARG A 301 -18.15 -51.74 -4.02
C ARG A 301 -17.72 -50.94 -5.24
N GLN A 302 -18.61 -50.72 -6.21
CA GLN A 302 -18.34 -49.81 -7.32
C GLN A 302 -18.29 -48.36 -6.84
N ARG A 303 -19.26 -47.90 -6.06
CA ARG A 303 -19.26 -46.56 -5.44
C ARG A 303 -18.03 -46.32 -4.55
N GLU A 304 -17.55 -47.33 -3.84
CA GLU A 304 -16.31 -47.27 -3.04
C GLU A 304 -15.07 -47.06 -3.92
N ARG A 305 -14.98 -47.73 -5.08
CA ARG A 305 -13.90 -47.52 -6.07
C ARG A 305 -13.99 -46.13 -6.69
N GLU A 306 -15.18 -45.69 -7.08
CA GLU A 306 -15.44 -44.34 -7.62
C GLU A 306 -15.06 -43.27 -6.60
N LEU A 307 -15.49 -43.39 -5.35
CA LEU A 307 -15.10 -42.50 -4.25
C LEU A 307 -13.60 -42.55 -3.96
N THR A 308 -12.93 -43.69 -4.14
CA THR A 308 -11.48 -43.81 -3.97
C THR A 308 -10.72 -43.13 -5.11
N ALA A 309 -11.19 -43.27 -6.36
CA ALA A 309 -10.64 -42.57 -7.51
C ALA A 309 -10.83 -41.05 -7.40
N LEU A 310 -12.03 -40.59 -7.01
CA LEU A 310 -12.30 -39.16 -6.77
C LEU A 310 -11.48 -38.59 -5.60
N LYS A 311 -11.25 -39.37 -4.52
CA LYS A 311 -10.31 -39.01 -3.44
C LYS A 311 -8.84 -39.04 -3.89
N GLY A 312 -8.50 -39.73 -4.98
CA GLY A 312 -7.21 -39.66 -5.64
C GLY A 312 -7.08 -38.36 -6.43
N ALA A 313 -7.98 -38.15 -7.40
CA ALA A 313 -8.03 -36.96 -8.24
C ALA A 313 -8.04 -35.66 -7.43
N LEU A 314 -8.90 -35.56 -6.39
CA LEU A 314 -8.96 -34.38 -5.52
C LEU A 314 -7.65 -34.14 -4.75
N LYS A 315 -6.90 -35.19 -4.38
CA LYS A 315 -5.57 -35.02 -3.75
C LYS A 315 -4.52 -34.58 -4.76
N GLU A 316 -4.62 -35.02 -6.01
CA GLU A 316 -3.72 -34.61 -7.09
C GLU A 316 -4.00 -33.15 -7.48
N GLU A 317 -5.27 -32.75 -7.57
CA GLU A 317 -5.75 -31.38 -7.85
C GLU A 317 -5.41 -30.39 -6.72
N VAL A 318 -5.60 -30.78 -5.44
CA VAL A 318 -5.10 -29.98 -4.31
C VAL A 318 -3.58 -29.87 -4.37
N ALA A 319 -2.85 -30.94 -4.70
CA ALA A 319 -1.40 -30.89 -4.80
C ALA A 319 -0.88 -30.11 -6.03
N THR A 320 -1.63 -30.00 -7.14
CA THR A 320 -1.27 -29.07 -8.23
C THR A 320 -1.53 -27.63 -7.81
N HIS A 321 -2.67 -27.34 -7.21
CA HIS A 321 -3.01 -26.01 -6.70
C HIS A 321 -2.02 -25.54 -5.59
N ASP A 322 -1.58 -26.43 -4.70
CA ASP A 322 -0.54 -26.12 -3.71
C ASP A 322 0.80 -25.76 -4.39
N ARG A 323 1.22 -26.50 -5.43
CA ARG A 323 2.43 -26.20 -6.22
C ARG A 323 2.30 -24.92 -7.03
N GLU A 324 1.12 -24.60 -7.54
CA GLU A 324 0.82 -23.35 -8.24
C GLU A 324 0.88 -22.16 -7.28
N ILE A 325 0.37 -22.31 -6.06
CA ILE A 325 0.53 -21.33 -4.98
C ILE A 325 2.00 -21.17 -4.59
N GLU A 326 2.78 -22.24 -4.49
CA GLU A 326 4.21 -22.18 -4.22
C GLU A 326 4.97 -21.48 -5.35
N ALA A 327 4.72 -21.83 -6.62
CA ALA A 327 5.32 -21.19 -7.79
C ALA A 327 4.97 -19.69 -7.88
N LEU A 328 3.72 -19.31 -7.57
CA LEU A 328 3.32 -17.90 -7.50
C LEU A 328 4.04 -17.17 -6.35
N ARG A 329 4.20 -17.79 -5.18
CA ARG A 329 4.97 -17.21 -4.05
C ARG A 329 6.45 -17.03 -4.40
N GLU A 330 7.06 -18.00 -5.07
CA GLU A 330 8.44 -17.90 -5.59
C GLU A 330 8.57 -16.81 -6.65
N GLN A 331 7.60 -16.68 -7.56
CA GLN A 331 7.58 -15.60 -8.54
C GLN A 331 7.48 -14.23 -7.83
N TYR A 332 6.55 -14.06 -6.88
CA TYR A 332 6.43 -12.83 -6.11
C TYR A 332 7.69 -12.51 -5.30
N SER A 333 8.38 -13.49 -4.72
CA SER A 333 9.64 -13.24 -4.01
C SER A 333 10.75 -12.80 -4.96
N ALA A 334 10.90 -13.47 -6.11
CA ALA A 334 11.87 -13.12 -7.14
C ALA A 334 11.59 -11.74 -7.77
N ASP A 335 10.33 -11.37 -8.00
CA ASP A 335 9.96 -10.05 -8.51
C ASP A 335 10.16 -8.94 -7.46
N MET A 336 9.93 -9.23 -6.17
CA MET A 336 10.29 -8.32 -5.08
C MET A 336 11.81 -8.15 -4.92
N GLU A 337 12.62 -9.18 -5.21
CA GLU A 337 14.09 -9.07 -5.22
C GLU A 337 14.62 -8.32 -6.45
N LYS A 338 14.01 -8.49 -7.63
CA LYS A 338 14.26 -7.64 -8.81
C LYS A 338 13.90 -6.17 -8.52
N LEU A 339 12.79 -5.93 -7.83
CA LEU A 339 12.38 -4.57 -7.44
C LEU A 339 13.34 -3.96 -6.41
N ARG A 340 13.77 -4.71 -5.39
CA ARG A 340 14.77 -4.27 -4.40
C ARG A 340 16.10 -3.93 -5.07
N SER A 341 16.63 -4.81 -5.91
CA SER A 341 17.91 -4.59 -6.61
C SER A 341 17.84 -3.47 -7.65
N SER A 342 16.70 -3.29 -8.32
CA SER A 342 16.45 -2.12 -9.19
C SER A 342 16.40 -0.82 -8.38
N MET A 343 15.70 -0.80 -7.25
CA MET A 343 15.66 0.36 -6.33
C MET A 343 17.04 0.67 -5.75
N GLU A 344 17.84 -0.36 -5.44
CA GLU A 344 19.22 -0.19 -5.00
C GLU A 344 20.10 0.42 -6.11
N GLN A 345 19.98 -0.05 -7.36
CA GLN A 345 20.68 0.55 -8.51
C GLN A 345 20.28 2.00 -8.75
N VAL A 346 18.99 2.34 -8.61
CA VAL A 346 18.50 3.73 -8.68
C VAL A 346 19.09 4.57 -7.55
N SER A 347 19.13 4.06 -6.31
CA SER A 347 19.74 4.72 -5.15
C SER A 347 21.25 4.95 -5.33
N GLN A 348 21.99 3.94 -5.81
CA GLN A 348 23.41 4.06 -6.13
C GLN A 348 23.67 5.07 -7.26
N SER A 349 22.80 5.10 -8.28
CA SER A 349 22.84 6.08 -9.38
C SER A 349 22.59 7.50 -8.86
N GLN A 350 21.57 7.70 -8.04
CA GLN A 350 21.24 8.98 -7.41
C GLN A 350 22.39 9.49 -6.53
N ALA A 351 22.98 8.63 -5.69
CA ALA A 351 24.16 8.98 -4.89
C ALA A 351 25.37 9.36 -5.78
N GLY A 352 25.54 8.71 -6.93
CA GLY A 352 26.54 9.09 -7.94
C GLY A 352 26.28 10.47 -8.57
N ILE A 353 25.02 10.76 -8.93
CA ILE A 353 24.59 12.05 -9.46
C ILE A 353 24.74 13.16 -8.41
N GLU A 354 24.46 12.89 -7.15
CA GLU A 354 24.65 13.84 -6.05
C GLU A 354 26.13 14.10 -5.76
N ALA A 355 26.97 13.07 -5.76
CA ALA A 355 28.42 13.22 -5.66
C ALA A 355 28.99 14.07 -6.81
N GLU A 356 28.51 13.86 -8.04
CA GLU A 356 28.90 14.67 -9.20
C GLU A 356 28.38 16.10 -9.10
N ARG A 357 27.12 16.30 -8.66
CA ARG A 357 26.55 17.61 -8.37
C ARG A 357 27.37 18.34 -7.29
N LEU A 358 27.88 17.65 -6.28
CA LEU A 358 28.77 18.24 -5.28
C LEU A 358 30.13 18.62 -5.88
N ARG A 359 30.73 17.78 -6.74
CA ARG A 359 31.96 18.11 -7.49
C ARG A 359 31.78 19.31 -8.42
N VAL A 360 30.67 19.40 -9.14
CA VAL A 360 30.33 20.57 -9.98
C VAL A 360 30.11 21.81 -9.11
N ASN A 361 29.48 21.70 -7.94
CA ASN A 361 29.33 22.84 -7.03
C ASN A 361 30.67 23.29 -6.42
N THR A 362 31.64 22.41 -6.16
CA THR A 362 32.96 22.85 -5.68
C THR A 362 33.80 23.49 -6.80
N THR A 363 33.76 22.95 -8.02
CA THR A 363 34.44 23.61 -9.17
C THR A 363 33.79 24.94 -9.54
N VAL A 364 32.46 25.05 -9.53
CA VAL A 364 31.76 26.34 -9.74
C VAL A 364 32.13 27.37 -8.67
N ARG A 365 32.19 27.00 -7.38
CA ARG A 365 32.66 27.93 -6.32
C ARG A 365 34.13 28.31 -6.50
N SER A 366 34.99 27.38 -6.93
CA SER A 366 36.40 27.67 -7.22
C SER A 366 36.53 28.67 -8.38
N LEU A 367 35.76 28.49 -9.45
CA LEU A 367 35.72 29.42 -10.58
C LEU A 367 35.10 30.78 -10.20
N GLN A 368 34.11 30.80 -9.29
CA GLN A 368 33.57 32.05 -8.74
C GLN A 368 34.60 32.81 -7.92
N GLN A 369 35.37 32.11 -7.07
CA GLN A 369 36.48 32.71 -6.32
C GLN A 369 37.54 33.28 -7.28
N GLN A 370 38.02 32.49 -8.24
CA GLN A 370 38.99 32.95 -9.24
C GLN A 370 38.51 34.16 -10.05
N LEU A 371 37.20 34.24 -10.36
CA LEU A 371 36.63 35.40 -11.04
C LEU A 371 36.56 36.65 -10.15
N GLU A 372 36.40 36.48 -8.83
CA GLU A 372 36.45 37.60 -7.87
C GLU A 372 37.90 38.01 -7.58
N ASP A 373 38.82 37.06 -7.41
CA ASP A 373 40.27 37.30 -7.29
C ASP A 373 40.78 38.14 -8.49
N CYS A 374 40.40 37.77 -9.71
CA CYS A 374 40.73 38.55 -10.92
C CYS A 374 40.02 39.92 -11.00
N ARG A 375 38.89 40.12 -10.32
CA ARG A 375 38.23 41.44 -10.22
C ARG A 375 38.92 42.33 -9.20
N ASP A 376 39.35 41.76 -8.07
CA ASP A 376 40.11 42.47 -7.04
C ASP A 376 41.51 42.83 -7.54
N GLU A 377 42.20 41.93 -8.25
CA GLU A 377 43.43 42.24 -8.98
C GLU A 377 43.22 43.38 -10.00
N SER A 378 42.17 43.30 -10.84
CA SER A 378 41.86 44.35 -11.83
C SER A 378 41.53 45.70 -11.16
N SER A 379 40.83 45.67 -10.03
CA SER A 379 40.49 46.86 -9.24
C SER A 379 41.74 47.47 -8.59
N HIS A 380 42.62 46.64 -8.02
CA HIS A 380 43.90 47.07 -7.48
C HIS A 380 44.79 47.70 -8.57
N TRP A 381 44.92 47.07 -9.75
CA TRP A 381 45.65 47.67 -10.86
C TRP A 381 45.03 49.00 -11.31
N MET A 382 43.70 49.11 -11.33
CA MET A 382 43.02 50.37 -11.64
C MET A 382 43.30 51.45 -10.58
N GLU A 383 43.32 51.12 -9.29
CA GLU A 383 43.70 52.04 -8.21
C GLU A 383 45.16 52.48 -8.32
N GLN A 384 46.09 51.55 -8.58
CA GLN A 384 47.52 51.85 -8.82
C GLN A 384 47.69 52.80 -10.03
N PHE A 385 46.96 52.56 -11.13
CA PHE A 385 46.94 53.47 -12.28
C PHE A 385 46.32 54.84 -11.95
N HIS A 386 45.38 54.92 -11.00
CA HIS A 386 44.82 56.19 -10.54
C HIS A 386 45.83 56.96 -9.66
N SER A 387 46.48 56.30 -8.70
CA SER A 387 47.53 56.90 -7.87
C SER A 387 48.67 57.44 -8.72
N ALA A 388 49.29 56.59 -9.56
CA ALA A 388 50.41 57.00 -10.43
C ALA A 388 50.04 58.12 -11.41
N ARG A 389 48.78 58.18 -11.88
CA ARG A 389 48.27 59.26 -12.74
C ARG A 389 48.08 60.56 -11.97
N ASP A 390 47.72 60.49 -10.70
CA ASP A 390 47.42 61.66 -9.88
C ASP A 390 48.71 62.19 -9.19
N GLU A 391 49.67 61.32 -8.86
CA GLU A 391 51.08 61.65 -8.61
C GLU A 391 51.74 62.34 -9.82
N LEU A 392 51.44 61.88 -11.04
CA LEU A 392 51.88 62.55 -12.28
C LEU A 392 51.21 63.93 -12.47
N ARG A 393 50.08 64.21 -11.77
CA ARG A 393 49.45 65.54 -11.75
C ARG A 393 50.06 66.44 -10.69
N THR A 394 50.34 65.95 -9.47
CA THR A 394 51.01 66.74 -8.42
C THR A 394 52.42 67.10 -8.84
N THR A 395 53.23 66.13 -9.29
CA THR A 395 54.59 66.40 -9.80
C THR A 395 54.59 67.35 -11.01
N LYS A 396 53.55 67.32 -11.86
CA LYS A 396 53.38 68.32 -12.93
C LYS A 396 53.02 69.71 -12.41
N GLN A 397 52.24 69.82 -11.33
CA GLN A 397 51.91 71.09 -10.67
C GLN A 397 53.15 71.66 -9.96
N GLU A 398 53.89 70.83 -9.22
CA GLU A 398 55.17 71.17 -8.59
C GLU A 398 56.19 71.67 -9.63
N LEU A 399 56.33 70.98 -10.77
CA LEU A 399 57.23 71.40 -11.86
C LEU A 399 56.74 72.67 -12.58
N LEU A 400 55.46 73.04 -12.48
CA LEU A 400 54.97 74.35 -12.94
C LEU A 400 55.25 75.44 -11.88
N GLN A 401 55.09 75.14 -10.60
CA GLN A 401 55.42 76.05 -9.50
C GLN A 401 56.93 76.36 -9.48
N LEU A 402 57.79 75.34 -9.52
CA LEU A 402 59.26 75.49 -9.62
C LEU A 402 59.72 76.26 -10.87
N ARG A 403 58.91 76.32 -11.93
CA ARG A 403 59.18 77.19 -13.09
C ARG A 403 58.84 78.65 -12.80
N LEU A 404 57.73 78.91 -12.13
CA LEU A 404 57.35 80.26 -11.69
C LEU A 404 58.37 80.80 -10.67
N GLU A 405 58.70 80.01 -9.64
CA GLU A 405 59.71 80.35 -8.63
C GLU A 405 61.10 80.59 -9.29
N ARG A 406 61.48 79.79 -10.30
CA ARG A 406 62.67 80.05 -11.11
C ARG A 406 62.56 81.36 -11.89
N ASP A 407 61.44 81.62 -12.55
CA ASP A 407 61.26 82.81 -13.40
C ASP A 407 61.27 84.09 -12.54
N GLU A 408 60.67 84.03 -11.34
CA GLU A 408 60.77 85.03 -10.28
C GLU A 408 62.24 85.23 -9.83
N CYS A 409 62.97 84.16 -9.49
CA CYS A 409 64.39 84.24 -9.17
C CYS A 409 65.26 84.75 -10.33
N GLU A 410 64.91 84.46 -11.58
CA GLU A 410 65.62 84.98 -12.76
C GLU A 410 65.36 86.48 -12.97
N ASP A 411 64.15 86.97 -12.67
CA ASP A 411 63.82 88.40 -12.68
C ASP A 411 64.44 89.13 -11.48
N GLU A 412 64.46 88.55 -10.28
CA GLU A 412 65.26 89.06 -9.15
C GLU A 412 66.75 89.13 -9.50
N LEU A 413 67.30 88.12 -10.18
CA LEU A 413 68.70 88.12 -10.64
C LEU A 413 68.96 89.14 -11.76
N LYS A 414 67.96 89.50 -12.58
CA LYS A 414 68.05 90.63 -13.52
C LYS A 414 68.03 91.94 -12.74
N GLU A 415 67.10 92.13 -11.82
CA GLU A 415 67.01 93.36 -11.03
C GLU A 415 68.26 93.58 -10.16
N LEU A 416 68.81 92.52 -9.55
CA LEU A 416 70.09 92.58 -8.84
C LEU A 416 71.26 92.91 -9.77
N LYS A 417 71.30 92.39 -11.00
CA LYS A 417 72.31 92.77 -12.01
C LYS A 417 72.17 94.23 -12.44
N ASP A 418 70.96 94.75 -12.59
CA ASP A 418 70.72 96.15 -12.97
C ASP A 418 71.00 97.10 -11.79
N ARG A 419 70.68 96.70 -10.55
CA ARG A 419 71.07 97.40 -9.31
C ARG A 419 72.60 97.45 -9.14
N ILE A 420 73.32 96.37 -9.50
CA ILE A 420 74.79 96.33 -9.52
C ILE A 420 75.38 97.14 -10.68
N GLY A 421 74.75 97.08 -11.87
CA GLY A 421 75.17 97.81 -13.06
C GLY A 421 75.00 99.33 -12.93
N THR A 422 73.97 99.78 -12.20
CA THR A 422 73.72 101.20 -11.92
C THR A 422 74.53 101.77 -10.76
N LYS A 423 75.18 100.95 -9.91
CA LYS A 423 75.93 101.42 -8.73
C LYS A 423 77.26 100.70 -8.50
N LYS A 424 78.31 101.22 -9.14
CA LYS A 424 79.73 100.95 -8.86
C LYS A 424 80.52 102.24 -9.17
N PRO A 425 81.62 102.60 -8.46
CA PRO A 425 82.36 101.85 -7.43
C PRO A 425 82.53 102.57 -6.06
N GLN A 426 82.71 101.80 -4.98
CA GLN A 426 83.84 101.90 -4.04
C GLN A 426 83.91 100.64 -3.14
N THR A 427 84.99 100.45 -2.38
CA THR A 427 85.46 99.21 -1.71
C THR A 427 85.46 99.35 -0.16
N PRO A 428 85.93 98.40 0.69
CA PRO A 428 86.40 97.00 0.51
C PRO A 428 85.87 95.92 1.53
N GLU A 429 86.04 94.61 1.20
CA GLU A 429 86.08 93.41 2.10
C GLU A 429 84.89 93.11 3.07
N PRO A 430 84.80 91.93 3.77
CA PRO A 430 85.65 90.71 3.79
C PRO A 430 84.91 89.37 3.51
N ARG A 431 85.65 88.25 3.67
CA ARG A 431 85.30 86.80 3.71
C ARG A 431 83.82 86.39 3.88
N PRO A 432 83.38 85.35 3.14
CA PRO A 432 83.10 84.06 3.82
C PRO A 432 83.50 82.80 3.00
N SER A 433 84.45 81.99 3.50
CA SER A 433 84.94 80.77 2.81
C SER A 433 84.38 79.46 3.39
N GLU A 434 83.84 79.48 4.62
CA GLU A 434 83.47 78.27 5.36
C GLU A 434 82.01 77.85 5.10
N ALA A 435 81.09 78.82 4.96
CA ALA A 435 79.68 78.57 4.62
C ALA A 435 79.55 77.82 3.29
N LEU A 436 80.21 78.32 2.23
CA LEU A 436 80.19 77.70 0.90
C LEU A 436 80.77 76.27 0.91
N SER A 437 81.75 75.99 1.78
CA SER A 437 82.33 74.66 1.96
C SER A 437 81.36 73.70 2.66
N GLN A 438 80.63 74.17 3.68
CA GLN A 438 79.57 73.40 4.33
C GLN A 438 78.38 73.15 3.39
N GLU A 439 78.00 74.11 2.55
CA GLU A 439 76.96 73.95 1.54
C GLU A 439 77.38 72.95 0.47
N LEU A 440 78.63 73.00 -0.03
CA LEU A 440 79.15 72.00 -0.96
C LEU A 440 79.22 70.59 -0.33
N GLN A 441 79.52 70.50 0.97
CA GLN A 441 79.46 69.25 1.72
C GLN A 441 78.02 68.72 1.87
N ARG A 442 77.03 69.58 2.14
CA ARG A 442 75.60 69.19 2.19
C ARG A 442 75.13 68.71 0.82
N CYS A 443 75.34 69.50 -0.24
CA CYS A 443 74.98 69.13 -1.60
C CYS A 443 75.65 67.83 -2.06
N SER A 444 76.91 67.57 -1.69
CA SER A 444 77.58 66.31 -2.03
C SER A 444 77.07 65.11 -1.21
N ALA A 445 76.72 65.30 0.06
CA ALA A 445 76.06 64.28 0.88
C ALA A 445 74.65 63.94 0.39
N GLU A 446 73.87 64.94 -0.03
CA GLU A 446 72.54 64.78 -0.63
C GLU A 446 72.61 64.09 -2.01
N LEU A 447 73.60 64.46 -2.84
CA LEU A 447 73.89 63.76 -4.10
C LEU A 447 74.33 62.30 -3.86
N GLN A 448 75.04 62.00 -2.77
CA GLN A 448 75.42 60.64 -2.41
C GLN A 448 74.24 59.84 -1.86
N LYS A 449 73.37 60.47 -1.05
CA LYS A 449 72.12 59.90 -0.53
C LYS A 449 71.17 59.52 -1.68
N THR A 450 70.86 60.47 -2.56
CA THR A 450 69.98 60.23 -3.73
C THR A 450 70.54 59.17 -4.69
N LYS A 451 71.87 59.10 -4.87
CA LYS A 451 72.51 57.99 -5.61
C LYS A 451 72.32 56.64 -4.92
N SER A 452 72.43 56.57 -3.59
CA SER A 452 72.18 55.33 -2.85
C SER A 452 70.71 54.92 -2.87
N GLU A 453 69.79 55.88 -2.86
CA GLU A 453 68.34 55.65 -2.96
C GLU A 453 67.95 55.14 -4.35
N LEU A 454 68.48 55.75 -5.42
CA LEU A 454 68.33 55.24 -6.80
C LEU A 454 68.96 53.85 -6.98
N GLN A 455 70.09 53.57 -6.34
CA GLN A 455 70.71 52.25 -6.38
C GLN A 455 69.85 51.20 -5.66
N ASN A 456 69.28 51.54 -4.49
CA ASN A 456 68.35 50.68 -3.77
C ASN A 456 67.09 50.40 -4.60
N GLN A 457 66.42 51.45 -5.11
CA GLN A 457 65.26 51.34 -6.00
C GLN A 457 65.55 50.47 -7.22
N ARG A 458 66.75 50.57 -7.80
CA ARG A 458 67.16 49.70 -8.92
C ARG A 458 67.28 48.24 -8.49
N THR A 459 67.88 47.93 -7.33
CA THR A 459 67.89 46.54 -6.84
C THR A 459 66.50 46.01 -6.48
N GLU A 460 65.56 46.87 -6.09
CA GLU A 460 64.16 46.49 -5.88
C GLU A 460 63.42 46.25 -7.20
N PHE A 461 63.70 47.04 -8.24
CA PHE A 461 63.20 46.77 -9.58
C PHE A 461 63.75 45.45 -10.14
N ASP A 462 65.07 45.21 -10.01
CA ASP A 462 65.70 43.96 -10.44
C ASP A 462 65.14 42.74 -9.67
N LYS A 463 64.83 42.87 -8.37
CA LYS A 463 64.10 41.84 -7.59
C LYS A 463 62.69 41.59 -8.14
N LYS A 464 61.90 42.64 -8.37
CA LYS A 464 60.53 42.53 -8.93
C LYS A 464 60.54 41.91 -10.33
N VAL A 465 61.53 42.21 -11.16
CA VAL A 465 61.73 41.57 -12.48
C VAL A 465 62.03 40.07 -12.31
N MET A 466 62.89 39.69 -11.37
CA MET A 466 63.17 38.28 -11.08
C MET A 466 61.95 37.52 -10.52
N GLU A 467 61.13 38.18 -9.71
CA GLU A 467 59.87 37.65 -9.19
C GLU A 467 58.83 37.43 -10.30
N VAL A 468 58.63 38.41 -11.20
CA VAL A 468 57.78 38.27 -12.40
C VAL A 468 58.29 37.15 -13.32
N ILE A 469 59.61 36.98 -13.47
CA ILE A 469 60.22 35.87 -14.22
C ILE A 469 60.00 34.51 -13.52
N SER A 470 59.84 34.49 -12.19
CA SER A 470 59.51 33.29 -11.41
C SER A 470 58.04 32.91 -11.59
N ILE A 471 57.13 33.88 -11.41
CA ILE A 471 55.68 33.73 -11.59
C ILE A 471 55.36 33.29 -13.03
N LYS A 472 56.02 33.89 -14.03
CA LYS A 472 55.86 33.47 -15.43
C LYS A 472 56.31 32.02 -15.66
N ARG A 473 57.32 31.52 -14.93
CA ARG A 473 57.75 30.12 -15.01
C ARG A 473 56.81 29.16 -14.29
N SER A 474 56.24 29.52 -13.15
CA SER A 474 55.22 28.67 -12.50
C SER A 474 53.94 28.60 -13.32
N GLN A 475 53.48 29.73 -13.88
CA GLN A 475 52.35 29.76 -14.83
C GLN A 475 52.62 28.91 -16.08
N GLN A 476 53.81 29.01 -16.67
CA GLN A 476 54.17 28.19 -17.84
C GLN A 476 54.24 26.68 -17.53
N ASN A 477 54.62 26.30 -16.30
CA ASN A 477 54.57 24.90 -15.85
C ASN A 477 53.12 24.43 -15.64
N GLN A 478 52.29 25.24 -14.99
CA GLN A 478 50.86 24.95 -14.80
C GLN A 478 50.11 24.81 -16.14
N GLU A 479 50.43 25.66 -17.13
CA GLU A 479 49.94 25.49 -18.50
C GLU A 479 50.37 24.15 -19.12
N ALA A 480 51.61 23.70 -18.89
CA ALA A 480 52.10 22.43 -19.41
C ALA A 480 51.42 21.23 -18.74
N GLU A 481 51.19 21.29 -17.43
CA GLU A 481 50.46 20.30 -16.64
C GLU A 481 48.99 20.19 -17.11
N LEU A 482 48.28 21.32 -17.22
CA LEU A 482 46.91 21.37 -17.73
C LEU A 482 46.80 20.84 -19.17
N ARG A 483 47.76 21.14 -20.05
CA ARG A 483 47.81 20.59 -21.41
C ARG A 483 48.00 19.07 -21.38
N TYR A 484 48.90 18.55 -20.53
CA TYR A 484 49.12 17.11 -20.37
C TYR A 484 47.87 16.39 -19.84
N GLU A 485 47.18 16.95 -18.84
CA GLU A 485 45.92 16.40 -18.35
C GLU A 485 44.83 16.41 -19.44
N MET A 486 44.73 17.50 -20.20
CA MET A 486 43.76 17.62 -21.29
C MET A 486 44.01 16.60 -22.41
N ASP A 487 45.28 16.30 -22.74
CA ASP A 487 45.63 15.26 -23.72
C ASP A 487 45.47 13.84 -23.17
N ARG A 488 45.77 13.60 -21.89
CA ARG A 488 45.46 12.35 -21.18
C ARG A 488 43.96 12.06 -21.18
N LEU A 489 43.11 13.06 -20.92
CA LEU A 489 41.65 12.93 -20.95
C LEU A 489 41.12 12.66 -22.36
N LYS A 490 41.70 13.28 -23.40
CA LYS A 490 41.38 12.94 -24.81
C LYS A 490 41.76 11.49 -25.12
N GLU A 491 42.91 11.02 -24.67
CA GLU A 491 43.36 9.65 -24.91
C GLU A 491 42.48 8.62 -24.17
N GLN A 492 42.03 8.93 -22.94
CA GLN A 492 41.05 8.11 -22.21
C GLN A 492 39.68 8.09 -22.92
N LEU A 493 39.19 9.24 -23.38
CA LEU A 493 37.96 9.34 -24.18
C LEU A 493 38.06 8.54 -25.49
N GLN A 494 39.23 8.56 -26.14
CA GLN A 494 39.48 7.81 -27.37
C GLN A 494 39.54 6.29 -27.11
N LYS A 495 40.22 5.85 -26.04
CA LYS A 495 40.22 4.45 -25.59
C LYS A 495 38.81 3.95 -25.28
N ALA A 496 38.01 4.73 -24.55
CA ALA A 496 36.61 4.42 -24.27
C ALA A 496 35.74 4.32 -25.55
N LYS A 497 35.97 5.20 -26.54
CA LYS A 497 35.31 5.10 -27.87
C LYS A 497 35.71 3.84 -28.63
N GLU A 498 36.97 3.46 -28.58
CA GLU A 498 37.47 2.24 -29.23
C GLU A 498 37.00 0.97 -28.52
N GLU A 499 36.91 0.98 -27.19
CA GLU A 499 36.33 -0.11 -26.40
C GLU A 499 34.82 -0.24 -26.64
N PHE A 500 34.10 0.87 -26.74
CA PHE A 500 32.70 0.89 -27.17
C PHE A 500 32.52 0.38 -28.60
N ALA A 501 33.43 0.74 -29.53
CA ALA A 501 33.42 0.21 -30.88
C ALA A 501 33.71 -1.31 -30.92
N LYS A 502 34.69 -1.79 -30.14
CA LYS A 502 35.00 -3.22 -29.97
C LYS A 502 33.84 -3.99 -29.31
N ALA A 503 33.14 -3.37 -28.36
CA ALA A 503 31.94 -3.93 -27.74
C ALA A 503 30.77 -4.00 -28.74
N GLN A 504 30.58 -2.96 -29.55
CA GLN A 504 29.58 -2.95 -30.63
C GLN A 504 29.93 -3.99 -31.72
N GLU A 505 31.21 -4.19 -32.05
CA GLU A 505 31.63 -5.24 -32.99
C GLU A 505 31.41 -6.65 -32.41
N LYS A 506 31.71 -6.86 -31.13
CA LYS A 506 31.35 -8.10 -30.42
C LYS A 506 29.83 -8.34 -30.44
N ASN A 507 29.02 -7.31 -30.22
CA ASN A 507 27.55 -7.39 -30.26
C ASN A 507 26.99 -7.54 -31.70
N LYS A 508 27.80 -7.24 -32.73
CA LYS A 508 27.52 -7.55 -34.14
C LYS A 508 27.91 -8.98 -34.54
N ARG A 509 28.70 -9.68 -33.72
CA ARG A 509 28.94 -11.13 -33.88
C ARG A 509 27.82 -11.87 -33.15
N LEU A 510 26.74 -12.11 -33.90
CA LEU A 510 25.58 -12.93 -33.51
C LEU A 510 25.99 -14.34 -33.04
N PRO A 511 25.07 -15.10 -32.40
CA PRO A 511 25.33 -16.47 -31.96
C PRO A 511 25.89 -17.39 -33.06
N SER A 512 26.52 -18.48 -32.64
CA SER A 512 27.30 -19.37 -33.48
C SER A 512 26.57 -19.82 -34.76
N GLN A 513 27.30 -19.80 -35.88
CA GLN A 513 26.83 -20.18 -37.21
C GLN A 513 26.12 -21.56 -37.25
N ALA A 514 26.52 -22.49 -36.37
CA ALA A 514 25.84 -23.78 -36.20
C ALA A 514 24.36 -23.65 -35.81
N ALA A 515 24.01 -22.72 -34.92
CA ALA A 515 22.61 -22.52 -34.47
C ALA A 515 21.73 -21.93 -35.58
N LEU A 516 22.31 -21.22 -36.55
CA LEU A 516 21.61 -20.79 -37.76
C LEU A 516 21.44 -21.98 -38.72
N SER A 517 22.49 -22.75 -38.99
CA SER A 517 22.39 -23.92 -39.88
C SER A 517 21.46 -25.02 -39.34
N ASP A 518 21.35 -25.21 -38.02
CA ASP A 518 20.35 -26.11 -37.42
C ASP A 518 18.90 -25.63 -37.62
N LEU A 519 18.67 -24.30 -37.68
CA LEU A 519 17.36 -23.72 -37.97
C LEU A 519 17.07 -23.69 -39.48
N GLU A 520 18.08 -23.46 -40.31
CA GLU A 520 17.98 -23.58 -41.77
C GLU A 520 17.69 -25.03 -42.17
N GLN A 521 18.37 -26.02 -41.56
CA GLN A 521 18.09 -27.43 -41.79
C GLN A 521 16.66 -27.80 -41.37
N LYS A 522 16.22 -27.42 -40.16
CA LYS A 522 14.82 -27.66 -39.72
C LYS A 522 13.78 -26.97 -40.60
N LEU A 523 14.10 -25.80 -41.17
CA LEU A 523 13.24 -25.12 -42.13
C LEU A 523 13.20 -25.87 -43.48
N VAL A 524 14.33 -26.40 -43.95
CA VAL A 524 14.40 -27.24 -45.16
C VAL A 524 13.66 -28.57 -44.94
N ASP A 525 13.82 -29.21 -43.79
CA ASP A 525 13.14 -30.45 -43.42
C ASP A 525 11.62 -30.22 -43.40
N ALA A 526 11.14 -29.19 -42.70
CA ALA A 526 9.72 -28.81 -42.67
C ALA A 526 9.18 -28.40 -44.05
N GLN A 527 9.98 -27.76 -44.91
CA GLN A 527 9.62 -27.49 -46.30
C GLN A 527 9.54 -28.78 -47.13
N SER A 528 10.39 -29.77 -46.86
CA SER A 528 10.34 -31.09 -47.51
C SER A 528 9.11 -31.89 -47.07
N GLU A 529 8.76 -31.87 -45.79
CA GLU A 529 7.53 -32.49 -45.25
C GLU A 529 6.28 -31.81 -45.81
N ALA A 530 6.23 -30.48 -45.83
CA ALA A 530 5.16 -29.72 -46.45
C ALA A 530 5.04 -29.98 -47.97
N SER A 531 6.15 -30.30 -48.65
CA SER A 531 6.15 -30.67 -50.07
C SER A 531 5.64 -32.10 -50.28
N GLN A 532 6.08 -33.06 -49.46
CA GLN A 532 5.56 -34.44 -49.47
C GLN A 532 4.08 -34.51 -49.09
N LEU A 533 3.61 -33.67 -48.18
CA LEU A 533 2.20 -33.56 -47.82
C LEU A 533 1.37 -32.99 -48.98
N LYS A 534 1.90 -31.99 -49.71
CA LYS A 534 1.27 -31.49 -50.95
C LYS A 534 1.23 -32.55 -52.05
N GLU A 535 2.32 -33.30 -52.26
CA GLU A 535 2.38 -34.39 -53.25
C GLU A 535 1.37 -35.50 -52.93
N LYS A 536 1.25 -35.89 -51.66
CA LYS A 536 0.20 -36.81 -51.18
C LYS A 536 -1.20 -36.23 -51.35
N LEU A 537 -1.39 -34.92 -51.18
CA LEU A 537 -2.67 -34.25 -51.44
C LEU A 537 -3.02 -34.30 -52.93
N SER A 538 -2.10 -33.96 -53.84
CA SER A 538 -2.34 -34.03 -55.28
C SER A 538 -2.58 -35.47 -55.76
N LEU A 539 -1.87 -36.46 -55.21
CA LEU A 539 -2.14 -37.87 -55.52
C LEU A 539 -3.53 -38.31 -55.04
N ASN A 540 -3.96 -37.88 -53.84
CA ASN A 540 -5.32 -38.14 -53.36
C ASN A 540 -6.39 -37.40 -54.19
N GLU A 541 -6.10 -36.20 -54.71
CA GLU A 541 -6.97 -35.44 -55.61
C GLU A 541 -7.07 -36.11 -56.99
N GLU A 542 -5.96 -36.62 -57.54
CA GLU A 542 -5.92 -37.41 -58.77
C GLU A 542 -6.66 -38.75 -58.61
N GLU A 543 -6.50 -39.45 -57.49
CA GLU A 543 -7.28 -40.64 -57.17
C GLU A 543 -8.77 -40.32 -57.04
N LEU A 544 -9.14 -39.23 -56.36
CA LEU A 544 -10.53 -38.79 -56.24
C LEU A 544 -11.14 -38.46 -57.61
N GLU A 545 -10.39 -37.81 -58.50
CA GLU A 545 -10.85 -37.51 -59.87
C GLU A 545 -10.92 -38.78 -60.74
N MET A 546 -10.01 -39.74 -60.55
CA MET A 546 -10.11 -41.09 -61.12
C MET A 546 -11.36 -41.82 -60.63
N TYR A 547 -11.73 -41.73 -59.35
CA TYR A 547 -12.98 -42.29 -58.83
C TYR A 547 -14.22 -41.58 -59.40
N LYS A 548 -14.23 -40.23 -59.51
CA LYS A 548 -15.30 -39.48 -60.20
C LYS A 548 -15.43 -39.89 -61.67
N SER A 549 -14.32 -40.02 -62.38
CA SER A 549 -14.28 -40.44 -63.78
C SER A 549 -14.85 -41.87 -63.96
N ARG A 550 -14.47 -42.80 -63.07
CA ARG A 550 -15.01 -44.17 -63.05
C ARG A 550 -16.51 -44.20 -62.68
N LEU A 551 -16.96 -43.36 -61.75
CA LEU A 551 -18.36 -43.22 -61.38
C LEU A 551 -19.20 -42.65 -62.54
N ASN A 552 -18.72 -41.58 -63.19
CA ASN A 552 -19.36 -41.00 -64.37
C ASN A 552 -19.45 -42.03 -65.51
N LYS A 553 -18.40 -42.82 -65.74
CA LYS A 553 -18.42 -43.88 -66.74
C LYS A 553 -19.42 -44.99 -66.38
N ALA A 554 -19.44 -45.45 -65.12
CA ALA A 554 -20.44 -46.41 -64.66
C ALA A 554 -21.87 -45.86 -64.81
N GLN A 555 -22.08 -44.56 -64.58
CA GLN A 555 -23.38 -43.90 -64.80
C GLN A 555 -23.76 -43.85 -66.29
N THR A 556 -22.82 -43.60 -67.20
CA THR A 556 -23.11 -43.69 -68.65
C THR A 556 -23.38 -45.13 -69.10
N ASP A 557 -22.67 -46.11 -68.53
CA ASP A 557 -22.88 -47.53 -68.84
C ASP A 557 -24.25 -48.01 -68.32
N ILE A 558 -24.67 -47.58 -67.12
CA ILE A 558 -26.01 -47.81 -66.56
C ILE A 558 -27.10 -47.17 -67.44
N ASN A 559 -26.91 -45.93 -67.89
CA ASN A 559 -27.86 -45.25 -68.77
C ASN A 559 -27.99 -45.99 -70.11
N ALA A 560 -26.87 -46.40 -70.72
CA ALA A 560 -26.85 -47.15 -71.98
C ALA A 560 -27.52 -48.53 -71.85
N LEU A 561 -27.32 -49.24 -70.73
CA LEU A 561 -28.02 -50.49 -70.43
C LEU A 561 -29.53 -50.28 -70.26
N HIS A 562 -29.94 -49.17 -69.64
CA HIS A 562 -31.36 -48.85 -69.43
C HIS A 562 -32.06 -48.43 -70.74
N ASP A 563 -31.35 -47.75 -71.66
CA ASP A 563 -31.86 -47.49 -73.01
C ASP A 563 -31.91 -48.76 -73.88
N ALA A 564 -30.90 -49.63 -73.79
CA ALA A 564 -30.94 -50.94 -74.44
C ALA A 564 -32.09 -51.82 -73.92
N GLN A 565 -32.42 -51.74 -72.62
CA GLN A 565 -33.61 -52.39 -72.05
C GLN A 565 -34.90 -51.84 -72.66
N ARG A 566 -35.04 -50.52 -72.81
CA ARG A 566 -36.22 -49.89 -73.46
C ARG A 566 -36.37 -50.34 -74.90
N ASP A 567 -35.28 -50.46 -75.66
CA ASP A 567 -35.31 -51.01 -77.02
C ASP A 567 -35.64 -52.52 -77.05
N GLN A 568 -35.21 -53.28 -76.04
CA GLN A 568 -35.61 -54.69 -75.89
C GLN A 568 -37.11 -54.84 -75.54
N GLU A 569 -37.66 -53.95 -74.74
CA GLU A 569 -39.10 -53.89 -74.43
C GLU A 569 -39.92 -53.43 -75.67
N ALA A 570 -39.42 -52.45 -76.43
CA ALA A 570 -40.00 -51.97 -77.68
C ALA A 570 -39.92 -53.02 -78.82
N THR A 571 -38.96 -53.94 -78.79
CA THR A 571 -38.92 -55.07 -79.72
C THR A 571 -39.78 -56.26 -79.24
N HIS A 572 -39.84 -56.54 -77.94
CA HIS A 572 -40.76 -57.56 -77.38
C HIS A 572 -42.24 -57.25 -77.64
N THR A 573 -42.64 -55.98 -77.52
CA THR A 573 -44.01 -55.54 -77.85
C THR A 573 -44.32 -55.73 -79.33
N ARG A 574 -43.44 -55.27 -80.24
CA ARG A 574 -43.55 -55.53 -81.70
C ARG A 574 -43.58 -57.02 -82.06
N LEU A 575 -42.91 -57.88 -81.29
CA LEU A 575 -42.95 -59.35 -81.49
C LEU A 575 -44.28 -59.96 -81.00
N ARG A 576 -44.84 -59.51 -79.86
CA ARG A 576 -46.19 -59.91 -79.43
C ARG A 576 -47.26 -59.53 -80.46
N GLU A 577 -47.19 -58.32 -81.02
CA GLU A 577 -48.09 -57.90 -82.10
C GLU A 577 -47.98 -58.78 -83.36
N LYS A 578 -46.78 -59.24 -83.71
CA LYS A 578 -46.56 -60.16 -84.84
C LYS A 578 -47.12 -61.56 -84.56
N LEU A 579 -46.93 -62.10 -83.35
CA LEU A 579 -47.48 -63.39 -82.95
C LEU A 579 -49.02 -63.38 -83.02
N SER A 580 -49.67 -62.37 -82.42
CA SER A 580 -51.13 -62.23 -82.45
C SER A 580 -51.70 -62.12 -83.88
N ARG A 581 -50.97 -61.51 -84.82
CA ARG A 581 -51.36 -61.47 -86.25
C ARG A 581 -51.21 -62.82 -86.96
N LEU A 582 -50.20 -63.63 -86.60
CA LEU A 582 -50.01 -64.97 -87.15
C LEU A 582 -51.03 -65.97 -86.61
N GLU A 583 -51.40 -65.86 -85.32
CA GLU A 583 -52.46 -66.66 -84.70
C GLU A 583 -53.82 -66.39 -85.36
N ALA A 584 -54.12 -65.12 -85.67
CA ALA A 584 -55.32 -64.75 -86.42
C ALA A 584 -55.35 -65.31 -87.86
N GLN A 585 -54.19 -65.39 -88.54
CA GLN A 585 -54.11 -66.00 -89.87
C GLN A 585 -54.28 -67.53 -89.83
N LEU A 586 -53.76 -68.20 -88.80
CA LEU A 586 -53.90 -69.66 -88.64
C LEU A 586 -55.34 -70.10 -88.40
N GLN A 587 -56.17 -69.29 -87.74
CA GLN A 587 -57.60 -69.58 -87.58
C GLN A 587 -58.40 -69.38 -88.88
N SER A 588 -57.95 -68.54 -89.81
CA SER A 588 -58.62 -68.32 -91.09
C SER A 588 -58.42 -69.44 -92.11
N ASN A 589 -57.26 -70.12 -92.09
CA ASN A 589 -56.90 -71.11 -93.10
C ASN A 589 -57.43 -72.53 -92.77
N ALA A 590 -58.06 -72.73 -91.61
CA ALA A 590 -58.54 -74.03 -91.15
C ALA A 590 -59.92 -74.42 -91.74
N THR A 591 -60.66 -73.48 -92.34
CA THR A 591 -62.06 -73.67 -92.75
C THR A 591 -62.26 -74.01 -94.23
N GLU A 592 -61.24 -73.94 -95.08
CA GLU A 592 -61.37 -74.13 -96.54
C GLU A 592 -60.91 -75.52 -97.03
N SER A 593 -60.36 -76.37 -96.15
CA SER A 593 -59.80 -77.69 -96.52
C SER A 593 -60.81 -78.85 -96.52
N SER A 594 -62.11 -78.58 -96.37
CA SER A 594 -63.15 -79.63 -96.19
C SER A 594 -63.94 -79.99 -97.45
N GLU A 595 -63.77 -79.28 -98.58
CA GLU A 595 -64.66 -79.40 -99.74
C GLU A 595 -64.13 -80.34 -100.86
N ALA A 596 -62.91 -80.87 -100.72
CA ALA A 596 -62.23 -81.65 -101.77
C ALA A 596 -62.71 -83.12 -101.91
N GLU A 597 -63.32 -83.72 -100.88
CA GLU A 597 -63.58 -85.17 -100.86
C GLU A 597 -64.76 -85.62 -101.75
N LEU A 598 -65.64 -84.71 -102.16
CA LEU A 598 -66.86 -85.05 -102.92
C LEU A 598 -66.62 -85.36 -104.41
N ALA A 599 -65.42 -85.12 -104.95
CA ALA A 599 -65.13 -85.23 -106.38
C ALA A 599 -65.05 -86.67 -106.94
N LEU A 600 -64.68 -87.66 -106.10
CA LEU A 600 -64.41 -89.04 -106.54
C LEU A 600 -65.67 -89.92 -106.69
N HIS A 601 -66.85 -89.45 -106.27
CA HIS A 601 -68.10 -90.20 -106.40
C HIS A 601 -68.63 -90.34 -107.85
N SER A 602 -67.94 -89.76 -108.84
CA SER A 602 -68.33 -89.76 -110.25
C SER A 602 -67.91 -91.04 -111.00
N GLU A 603 -66.72 -91.61 -110.74
CA GLU A 603 -66.20 -92.77 -111.48
C GLU A 603 -66.95 -94.09 -111.18
N VAL A 604 -67.52 -94.21 -109.98
CA VAL A 604 -68.31 -95.38 -109.52
C VAL A 604 -69.54 -95.68 -110.41
N ARG A 605 -69.90 -94.75 -111.30
CA ARG A 605 -70.98 -94.89 -112.27
C ARG A 605 -70.58 -95.63 -113.56
N GLY A 606 -69.28 -95.71 -113.88
CA GLY A 606 -68.77 -96.18 -115.17
C GLY A 606 -68.91 -97.67 -115.42
N LEU A 607 -68.13 -98.50 -114.71
CA LEU A 607 -67.93 -99.93 -115.06
C LEU A 607 -68.86 -100.90 -114.30
N ARG A 608 -70.11 -100.48 -114.09
CA ARG A 608 -71.23 -101.41 -113.81
C ARG A 608 -71.55 -102.35 -114.99
N SER A 609 -70.90 -102.16 -116.14
CA SER A 609 -70.87 -103.07 -117.28
C SER A 609 -70.08 -104.37 -117.02
N GLU A 610 -69.07 -104.36 -116.14
CA GLU A 610 -68.34 -105.59 -115.77
C GLU A 610 -69.04 -106.41 -114.67
N LEU A 611 -70.33 -106.16 -114.45
CA LEU A 611 -71.18 -106.91 -113.54
C LEU A 611 -71.33 -108.38 -113.96
N ASP A 612 -71.11 -108.73 -115.22
CA ASP A 612 -71.11 -110.13 -115.66
C ASP A 612 -69.78 -110.87 -115.41
N GLU A 613 -68.67 -110.17 -115.18
CA GLU A 613 -67.51 -110.76 -114.52
C GLU A 613 -67.75 -111.03 -113.02
N ALA A 614 -68.79 -110.47 -112.40
CA ALA A 614 -68.99 -110.57 -110.96
C ALA A 614 -69.14 -112.02 -110.47
N LYS A 615 -69.55 -112.95 -111.36
CA LYS A 615 -69.63 -114.40 -111.10
C LYS A 615 -68.26 -115.06 -110.93
N ARG A 616 -67.17 -114.45 -111.39
CA ARG A 616 -65.77 -114.81 -111.06
C ARG A 616 -65.18 -113.92 -109.97
N LYS A 617 -65.58 -112.65 -109.90
CA LYS A 617 -65.18 -111.74 -108.81
C LYS A 617 -65.67 -112.24 -107.44
N ALA A 618 -66.80 -112.96 -107.37
CA ALA A 618 -67.30 -113.64 -106.16
C ALA A 618 -66.26 -114.50 -105.44
N SER A 619 -65.40 -115.25 -106.16
CA SER A 619 -64.36 -116.08 -105.55
C SER A 619 -63.14 -115.28 -105.07
N ARG A 620 -62.86 -114.13 -105.68
CA ARG A 620 -61.82 -113.20 -105.23
C ARG A 620 -62.30 -112.39 -104.02
N LEU A 621 -63.57 -111.97 -104.01
CA LEU A 621 -64.20 -111.23 -102.92
C LEU A 621 -64.07 -111.95 -101.57
N THR A 622 -64.12 -113.28 -101.52
CA THR A 622 -63.88 -114.03 -100.26
C THR A 622 -62.45 -113.88 -99.74
N GLN A 623 -61.46 -113.77 -100.63
CA GLN A 623 -60.05 -113.58 -100.29
C GLN A 623 -59.75 -112.09 -100.00
N GLU A 624 -60.32 -111.18 -100.79
CA GLU A 624 -60.30 -109.73 -100.56
C GLU A 624 -60.97 -109.36 -99.22
N LEU A 625 -62.06 -110.03 -98.82
CA LEU A 625 -62.68 -109.85 -97.50
C LEU A 625 -61.77 -110.30 -96.35
N HIS A 626 -60.99 -111.38 -96.53
CA HIS A 626 -60.00 -111.80 -95.53
C HIS A 626 -58.83 -110.81 -95.45
N GLU A 627 -58.32 -110.32 -96.59
CA GLU A 627 -57.31 -109.27 -96.60
C GLU A 627 -57.83 -107.94 -96.03
N VAL A 628 -59.07 -107.55 -96.32
CA VAL A 628 -59.69 -106.35 -95.74
C VAL A 628 -59.91 -106.51 -94.23
N ALA A 629 -60.24 -107.71 -93.73
CA ALA A 629 -60.28 -107.97 -92.30
C ALA A 629 -58.89 -107.82 -91.65
N VAL A 630 -57.84 -108.39 -92.23
CA VAL A 630 -56.46 -108.25 -91.73
C VAL A 630 -55.97 -106.80 -91.80
N ARG A 631 -56.32 -106.06 -92.86
CA ARG A 631 -56.01 -104.62 -93.00
C ARG A 631 -56.82 -103.76 -92.02
N LEU A 632 -58.06 -104.14 -91.70
CA LEU A 632 -58.88 -103.48 -90.67
C LEU A 632 -58.28 -103.71 -89.27
N GLU A 633 -57.91 -104.95 -88.92
CA GLU A 633 -57.22 -105.20 -87.66
C GLU A 633 -55.84 -104.50 -87.58
N ALA A 634 -55.13 -104.36 -88.71
CA ALA A 634 -53.90 -103.56 -88.75
C ALA A 634 -54.20 -102.07 -88.49
N ALA A 635 -55.19 -101.50 -89.18
CA ALA A 635 -55.60 -100.11 -88.98
C ALA A 635 -56.16 -99.85 -87.57
N ASP A 636 -56.82 -100.82 -86.93
CA ASP A 636 -57.24 -100.71 -85.54
C ASP A 636 -56.06 -100.79 -84.56
N ARG A 637 -55.01 -101.60 -84.83
CA ARG A 637 -53.75 -101.58 -84.06
C ARG A 637 -52.99 -100.26 -84.24
N ASP A 638 -52.94 -99.71 -85.45
CA ASP A 638 -52.34 -98.40 -85.73
C ASP A 638 -53.12 -97.28 -85.01
N LYS A 639 -54.45 -97.36 -85.00
CA LYS A 639 -55.34 -96.47 -84.25
C LYS A 639 -55.20 -96.62 -82.73
N GLU A 640 -54.89 -97.80 -82.21
CA GLU A 640 -54.57 -98.01 -80.79
C GLU A 640 -53.20 -97.44 -80.41
N THR A 641 -52.15 -97.65 -81.23
CA THR A 641 -50.84 -97.02 -80.99
C THR A 641 -50.90 -95.50 -81.13
N LEU A 642 -51.66 -94.96 -82.09
CA LEU A 642 -51.94 -93.51 -82.18
C LEU A 642 -52.67 -92.98 -80.94
N LYS A 643 -53.67 -93.68 -80.40
CA LYS A 643 -54.30 -93.31 -79.12
C LYS A 643 -53.32 -93.31 -77.96
N GLN A 644 -52.44 -94.32 -77.87
CA GLN A 644 -51.40 -94.37 -76.83
C GLN A 644 -50.41 -93.21 -76.96
N ASN A 645 -49.97 -92.90 -78.18
CA ASN A 645 -49.08 -91.76 -78.46
C ASN A 645 -49.76 -90.42 -78.14
N VAL A 646 -51.03 -90.23 -78.49
CA VAL A 646 -51.81 -89.03 -78.11
C VAL A 646 -51.95 -88.92 -76.59
N GLY A 647 -52.24 -90.03 -75.89
CA GLY A 647 -52.27 -90.06 -74.43
C GLY A 647 -50.94 -89.67 -73.78
N GLN A 648 -49.82 -90.21 -74.27
CA GLN A 648 -48.48 -89.85 -73.82
C GLN A 648 -48.13 -88.38 -74.10
N LEU A 649 -48.54 -87.84 -75.25
CA LEU A 649 -48.36 -86.42 -75.58
C LEU A 649 -49.23 -85.51 -74.70
N GLU A 650 -50.46 -85.90 -74.38
CA GLU A 650 -51.30 -85.18 -73.41
C GLU A 650 -50.72 -85.24 -71.99
N GLU A 651 -50.18 -86.39 -71.55
CA GLU A 651 -49.54 -86.51 -70.25
C GLU A 651 -48.25 -85.69 -70.17
N SER A 652 -47.43 -85.70 -71.23
CA SER A 652 -46.25 -84.85 -71.38
C SER A 652 -46.63 -83.36 -71.35
N LYS A 653 -47.67 -82.96 -72.08
CA LYS A 653 -48.23 -81.60 -72.04
C LYS A 653 -48.69 -81.21 -70.63
N ARG A 654 -49.44 -82.07 -69.93
CA ARG A 654 -49.87 -81.85 -68.54
C ARG A 654 -48.70 -81.78 -67.55
N GLN A 655 -47.58 -82.48 -67.82
CA GLN A 655 -46.36 -82.35 -67.03
C GLN A 655 -45.64 -81.02 -67.28
N GLN A 656 -45.54 -80.60 -68.55
CA GLN A 656 -44.97 -79.30 -68.94
C GLN A 656 -45.79 -78.12 -68.41
N GLU A 657 -47.13 -78.18 -68.48
CA GLU A 657 -48.03 -77.17 -67.89
C GLU A 657 -47.78 -77.02 -66.39
N ARG A 658 -47.74 -78.12 -65.63
CA ARG A 658 -47.42 -78.11 -64.19
C ARG A 658 -46.00 -77.60 -63.90
N ALA A 659 -45.03 -77.83 -64.78
CA ALA A 659 -43.68 -77.31 -64.64
C ALA A 659 -43.62 -75.79 -64.89
N LEU A 660 -44.32 -75.31 -65.93
CA LEU A 660 -44.47 -73.88 -66.23
C LEU A 660 -45.20 -73.14 -65.10
N GLU A 661 -46.28 -73.70 -64.53
CA GLU A 661 -46.93 -73.09 -63.38
C GLU A 661 -46.03 -73.02 -62.13
N LYS A 662 -45.16 -74.01 -61.90
CA LYS A 662 -44.19 -73.97 -60.79
C LYS A 662 -43.17 -72.87 -61.02
N LEU A 663 -42.54 -72.85 -62.19
CA LEU A 663 -41.59 -71.82 -62.58
C LEU A 663 -42.21 -70.41 -62.54
N ASN A 664 -43.49 -70.26 -62.91
CA ASN A 664 -44.19 -68.98 -62.83
C ASN A 664 -44.41 -68.54 -61.37
N ARG A 665 -44.79 -69.46 -60.46
CA ARG A 665 -44.89 -69.16 -59.01
C ARG A 665 -43.53 -68.82 -58.39
N GLU A 666 -42.46 -69.47 -58.83
CA GLU A 666 -41.08 -69.16 -58.43
C GLU A 666 -40.63 -67.79 -58.96
N VAL A 667 -40.97 -67.44 -60.20
CA VAL A 667 -40.73 -66.11 -60.78
C VAL A 667 -41.57 -65.05 -60.06
N GLU A 668 -42.81 -65.32 -59.68
CA GLU A 668 -43.67 -64.42 -58.91
C GLU A 668 -43.12 -64.17 -57.49
N SER A 669 -42.65 -65.21 -56.80
CA SER A 669 -42.07 -65.07 -55.45
C SER A 669 -40.72 -64.34 -55.48
N LEU A 670 -39.85 -64.62 -56.45
CA LEU A 670 -38.60 -63.88 -56.66
C LEU A 670 -38.86 -62.41 -57.05
N ASN A 671 -39.92 -62.13 -57.80
CA ASN A 671 -40.33 -60.76 -58.09
C ASN A 671 -40.96 -60.06 -56.87
N ALA A 672 -41.50 -60.79 -55.89
CA ALA A 672 -41.96 -60.23 -54.63
C ALA A 672 -40.76 -59.89 -53.71
N SER A 673 -39.86 -60.85 -53.46
CA SER A 673 -38.68 -60.61 -52.62
C SER A 673 -37.78 -59.51 -53.19
N LEU A 674 -37.54 -59.49 -54.51
CA LEU A 674 -36.75 -58.43 -55.16
C LEU A 674 -37.41 -57.05 -55.01
N LYS A 675 -38.75 -56.95 -54.98
CA LYS A 675 -39.46 -55.69 -54.70
C LYS A 675 -39.33 -55.28 -53.25
N GLU A 676 -39.43 -56.21 -52.31
CA GLU A 676 -39.25 -55.97 -50.87
C GLU A 676 -37.82 -55.52 -50.55
N GLU A 677 -36.81 -56.20 -51.09
CA GLU A 677 -35.39 -55.80 -51.02
C GLU A 677 -35.17 -54.40 -51.62
N ASN A 678 -35.77 -54.11 -52.78
CA ASN A 678 -35.72 -52.79 -53.41
C ASN A 678 -36.48 -51.70 -52.63
N GLN A 679 -37.42 -52.05 -51.75
CA GLN A 679 -38.07 -51.11 -50.84
C GLN A 679 -37.22 -50.90 -49.59
N ALA A 680 -36.65 -51.98 -49.02
CA ALA A 680 -35.75 -51.93 -47.88
C ALA A 680 -34.49 -51.10 -48.19
N LEU A 681 -33.84 -51.31 -49.35
CA LEU A 681 -32.67 -50.54 -49.78
C LEU A 681 -33.01 -49.05 -50.01
N ARG A 682 -34.20 -48.73 -50.53
CA ARG A 682 -34.66 -47.33 -50.63
C ARG A 682 -34.91 -46.71 -49.25
N ALA A 683 -35.56 -47.44 -48.34
CA ALA A 683 -35.79 -46.98 -46.98
C ALA A 683 -34.47 -46.70 -46.24
N GLN A 684 -33.49 -47.61 -46.35
CA GLN A 684 -32.14 -47.41 -45.82
C GLN A 684 -31.44 -46.20 -46.45
N LEU A 685 -31.57 -45.99 -47.76
CA LEU A 685 -30.98 -44.82 -48.44
C LEU A 685 -31.59 -43.49 -47.94
N GLU A 686 -32.92 -43.40 -47.83
CA GLU A 686 -33.57 -42.20 -47.31
C GLU A 686 -33.30 -42.00 -45.82
N GLU A 687 -33.17 -43.07 -45.03
CA GLU A 687 -32.76 -42.97 -43.62
C GLU A 687 -31.33 -42.43 -43.49
N GLN A 688 -30.37 -42.92 -44.29
CA GLN A 688 -29.00 -42.41 -44.28
C GLN A 688 -28.90 -40.94 -44.75
N LYS A 689 -29.72 -40.53 -45.73
CA LYS A 689 -29.86 -39.11 -46.12
C LYS A 689 -30.40 -38.26 -44.97
N GLU A 690 -31.41 -38.74 -44.24
CA GLU A 690 -31.97 -38.00 -43.11
C GLU A 690 -31.05 -38.00 -41.87
N ARG A 691 -30.27 -39.06 -41.62
CA ARG A 691 -29.21 -39.09 -40.60
C ARG A 691 -28.12 -38.06 -40.91
N THR A 692 -27.50 -38.14 -42.08
CA THR A 692 -26.47 -37.17 -42.51
C THR A 692 -26.99 -35.72 -42.55
N ARG A 693 -28.27 -35.51 -42.88
CA ARG A 693 -28.92 -34.18 -42.80
C ARG A 693 -29.06 -33.67 -41.36
N ARG A 694 -29.32 -34.54 -40.38
CA ARG A 694 -29.39 -34.18 -38.95
C ARG A 694 -28.01 -33.93 -38.39
N GLU A 695 -27.04 -34.79 -38.68
CA GLU A 695 -25.62 -34.63 -38.34
C GLU A 695 -25.08 -33.27 -38.83
N VAL A 696 -25.39 -32.88 -40.07
CA VAL A 696 -25.02 -31.56 -40.62
C VAL A 696 -25.72 -30.40 -39.89
N GLN A 697 -27.00 -30.54 -39.50
CA GLN A 697 -27.72 -29.52 -38.72
C GLN A 697 -27.20 -29.40 -37.29
N GLU A 698 -26.81 -30.51 -36.67
CA GLU A 698 -26.27 -30.57 -35.31
C GLU A 698 -24.83 -30.02 -35.28
N ALA A 699 -23.99 -30.38 -36.24
CA ALA A 699 -22.70 -29.73 -36.46
C ALA A 699 -22.83 -28.22 -36.73
N GLN A 700 -23.87 -27.79 -37.46
CA GLN A 700 -24.15 -26.36 -37.67
C GLN A 700 -24.62 -25.66 -36.39
N ARG A 701 -25.40 -26.30 -35.52
CA ARG A 701 -25.78 -25.76 -34.20
C ARG A 701 -24.54 -25.59 -33.33
N HIS A 702 -23.74 -26.64 -33.15
CA HIS A 702 -22.51 -26.59 -32.36
C HIS A 702 -21.50 -25.58 -32.91
N GLY A 703 -21.38 -25.41 -34.23
CA GLY A 703 -20.57 -24.36 -34.84
C GLY A 703 -21.07 -22.94 -34.52
N ASN A 704 -22.38 -22.72 -34.48
CA ASN A 704 -22.98 -21.44 -34.07
C ASN A 704 -22.87 -21.19 -32.56
N GLU A 705 -23.00 -22.23 -31.74
CA GLU A 705 -22.84 -22.20 -30.28
C GLU A 705 -21.40 -21.84 -29.91
N ALA A 706 -20.41 -22.58 -30.43
CA ALA A 706 -18.99 -22.30 -30.23
C ALA A 706 -18.57 -20.92 -30.76
N LYS A 707 -19.15 -20.45 -31.88
CA LYS A 707 -18.95 -19.08 -32.37
C LYS A 707 -19.51 -18.03 -31.40
N SER A 708 -20.69 -18.29 -30.83
CA SER A 708 -21.31 -17.40 -29.83
C SER A 708 -20.56 -17.40 -28.50
N GLU A 709 -19.90 -18.49 -28.14
CA GLU A 709 -19.01 -18.58 -26.98
C GLU A 709 -17.69 -17.85 -27.22
N LEU A 710 -17.08 -18.00 -28.39
CA LEU A 710 -15.91 -17.22 -28.80
C LEU A 710 -16.21 -15.71 -28.78
N GLU A 711 -17.37 -15.28 -29.28
CA GLU A 711 -17.79 -13.86 -29.24
C GLU A 711 -18.01 -13.33 -27.81
N ARG A 712 -18.35 -14.19 -26.83
CA ARG A 712 -18.39 -13.79 -25.40
C ARG A 712 -16.99 -13.71 -24.82
N ASN A 713 -16.16 -14.72 -25.06
CA ASN A 713 -14.78 -14.76 -24.59
C ASN A 713 -13.97 -13.56 -25.12
N ASP A 714 -14.17 -13.15 -26.39
CA ASP A 714 -13.57 -11.96 -26.98
C ASP A 714 -14.01 -10.64 -26.30
N LEU A 715 -15.24 -10.59 -25.77
CA LEU A 715 -15.74 -9.42 -25.02
C LEU A 715 -15.20 -9.39 -23.59
N ASP A 716 -15.10 -10.55 -22.93
CA ASP A 716 -14.57 -10.66 -21.57
C ASP A 716 -13.05 -10.49 -21.53
N LEU A 717 -12.32 -10.96 -22.55
CA LEU A 717 -10.90 -10.63 -22.74
C LEU A 717 -10.68 -9.11 -22.85
N ARG A 718 -11.51 -8.40 -23.63
CA ARG A 718 -11.41 -6.93 -23.76
C ARG A 718 -11.71 -6.21 -22.43
N ARG A 719 -12.67 -6.71 -21.64
CA ARG A 719 -12.93 -6.18 -20.28
C ARG A 719 -11.70 -6.33 -19.39
N LEU A 720 -11.04 -7.49 -19.42
CA LEU A 720 -9.81 -7.74 -18.67
C LEU A 720 -8.62 -6.91 -19.19
N GLU A 721 -8.53 -6.66 -20.49
CA GLU A 721 -7.55 -5.71 -21.07
C GLU A 721 -7.81 -4.28 -20.58
N GLU A 722 -9.06 -3.82 -20.56
CA GLU A 722 -9.47 -2.50 -20.06
C GLU A 722 -9.19 -2.37 -18.55
N GLU A 723 -9.58 -3.36 -17.74
CA GLU A 723 -9.34 -3.41 -16.29
C GLU A 723 -7.85 -3.44 -15.94
N THR A 724 -7.05 -4.28 -16.59
CA THR A 724 -5.59 -4.27 -16.38
C THR A 724 -4.96 -2.96 -16.88
N SER A 725 -5.53 -2.28 -17.89
CA SER A 725 -5.12 -0.91 -18.26
C SER A 725 -5.48 0.13 -17.19
N ARG A 726 -6.57 -0.08 -16.45
CA ARG A 726 -7.02 0.78 -15.35
C ARG A 726 -6.11 0.62 -14.13
N GLN A 727 -5.88 -0.63 -13.70
CA GLN A 727 -4.98 -0.97 -12.61
C GLN A 727 -3.54 -0.48 -12.86
N LYS A 728 -3.03 -0.56 -14.09
CA LYS A 728 -1.72 0.02 -14.46
C LYS A 728 -1.64 1.53 -14.25
N LYS A 729 -2.71 2.28 -14.52
CA LYS A 729 -2.79 3.73 -14.28
C LYS A 729 -2.89 4.04 -12.79
N GLU A 730 -3.69 3.27 -12.04
CA GLU A 730 -3.81 3.40 -10.58
C GLU A 730 -2.47 3.12 -9.88
N LEU A 731 -1.75 2.07 -10.28
CA LEU A 731 -0.40 1.77 -9.76
C LEU A 731 0.63 2.84 -10.13
N GLN A 732 0.51 3.49 -11.30
CA GLN A 732 1.36 4.62 -11.67
C GLN A 732 1.07 5.83 -10.77
N LEU A 733 -0.20 6.19 -10.58
CA LEU A 733 -0.60 7.30 -9.71
C LEU A 733 -0.13 7.07 -8.26
N VAL A 734 -0.27 5.86 -7.72
CA VAL A 734 0.23 5.52 -6.37
C VAL A 734 1.76 5.61 -6.28
N CYS A 735 2.51 5.31 -7.36
CA CYS A 735 3.96 5.57 -7.40
C CYS A 735 4.26 7.07 -7.41
N GLU A 736 3.56 7.87 -8.23
CA GLU A 736 3.72 9.32 -8.30
C GLU A 736 3.37 9.99 -6.95
N GLU A 737 2.30 9.56 -6.29
CA GLU A 737 1.93 9.99 -4.94
C GLU A 737 3.00 9.62 -3.91
N ARG A 738 3.49 8.37 -3.90
CA ARG A 738 4.57 7.93 -3.00
C ARG A 738 5.83 8.78 -3.17
N ASP A 739 6.20 9.08 -4.42
CA ASP A 739 7.43 9.81 -4.72
C ASP A 739 7.29 11.30 -4.36
N ASN A 740 6.09 11.88 -4.52
CA ASN A 740 5.77 13.19 -3.94
C ASN A 740 5.86 13.21 -2.40
N HIS A 741 5.31 12.20 -1.70
CA HIS A 741 5.42 12.09 -0.24
C HIS A 741 6.88 11.92 0.23
N GLN A 742 7.72 11.23 -0.54
CA GLN A 742 9.15 11.10 -0.27
C GLN A 742 9.90 12.44 -0.49
N LEU A 743 9.55 13.21 -1.54
CA LEU A 743 10.07 14.57 -1.75
C LEU A 743 9.68 15.52 -0.60
N ASP A 744 8.42 15.53 -0.16
CA ASP A 744 7.98 16.35 0.98
C ASP A 744 8.70 15.97 2.28
N LYS A 745 8.88 14.68 2.53
CA LYS A 745 9.67 14.16 3.66
C LYS A 745 11.13 14.61 3.57
N GLU A 746 11.74 14.61 2.40
CA GLU A 746 13.11 15.11 2.20
C GLU A 746 13.21 16.62 2.39
N LEU A 747 12.25 17.41 1.89
CA LEU A 747 12.16 18.85 2.11
C LEU A 747 12.02 19.19 3.60
N LEU A 748 11.14 18.48 4.33
CA LEU A 748 10.99 18.62 5.78
C LEU A 748 12.27 18.21 6.52
N THR A 749 12.92 17.12 6.14
CA THR A 749 14.19 16.66 6.74
C THR A 749 15.32 17.68 6.49
N ASN A 750 15.38 18.27 5.29
CA ASN A 750 16.33 19.33 4.97
C ASN A 750 16.05 20.61 5.76
N ARG A 751 14.77 20.97 5.99
CA ARG A 751 14.41 22.13 6.82
C ARG A 751 14.71 21.90 8.30
N LEU A 752 14.47 20.69 8.83
CA LEU A 752 14.89 20.30 10.18
C LEU A 752 16.41 20.44 10.35
N ARG A 753 17.19 19.84 9.44
CA ARG A 753 18.67 19.92 9.50
C ARG A 753 19.20 21.36 9.45
N HIS A 754 18.52 22.26 8.74
CA HIS A 754 18.83 23.69 8.73
C HIS A 754 18.49 24.37 10.07
N LEU A 755 17.35 24.07 10.68
CA LEU A 755 16.96 24.58 12.00
C LEU A 755 17.86 24.04 13.13
N GLU A 756 18.30 22.80 13.03
CA GLU A 756 19.31 22.19 13.91
C GLU A 756 20.65 22.93 13.81
N GLY A 757 21.10 23.26 12.58
CA GLY A 757 22.30 24.07 12.36
C GLY A 757 22.18 25.51 12.90
N GLU A 758 21.04 26.17 12.71
CA GLU A 758 20.75 27.48 13.31
C GLU A 758 20.76 27.43 14.84
N LEU A 759 20.18 26.37 15.42
CA LEU A 759 20.15 26.15 16.86
C LEU A 759 21.55 25.89 17.43
N GLU A 760 22.38 25.08 16.77
CA GLU A 760 23.75 24.78 17.22
C GLU A 760 24.67 26.00 17.09
N ALA A 761 24.53 26.79 16.01
CA ALA A 761 25.18 28.09 15.89
C ALA A 761 24.76 29.05 17.03
N SER A 762 23.46 29.09 17.36
CA SER A 762 22.95 29.86 18.49
C SER A 762 23.52 29.38 19.84
N LYS A 763 23.68 28.06 20.04
CA LYS A 763 24.38 27.52 21.22
C LYS A 763 25.85 27.94 21.28
N SER A 764 26.58 27.95 20.16
CA SER A 764 27.97 28.42 20.15
C SER A 764 28.06 29.90 20.58
N ILE A 765 27.21 30.76 20.01
CA ILE A 765 27.14 32.19 20.33
C ILE A 765 26.73 32.41 21.80
N LEU A 766 25.81 31.61 22.35
CA LEU A 766 25.48 31.65 23.78
C LEU A 766 26.63 31.16 24.65
N GLY A 767 27.39 30.15 24.21
CA GLY A 767 28.60 29.68 24.87
C GLY A 767 29.73 30.72 24.86
N GLU A 768 29.90 31.46 23.76
CA GLU A 768 30.81 32.59 23.62
C GLU A 768 30.42 33.72 24.58
N LYS A 769 29.17 34.18 24.55
CA LYS A 769 28.66 35.17 25.51
C LYS A 769 28.79 34.71 26.97
N THR A 770 28.64 33.42 27.25
CA THR A 770 28.86 32.86 28.60
C THR A 770 30.34 32.93 29.03
N ARG A 771 31.29 32.83 28.09
CA ARG A 771 32.72 33.05 28.36
C ARG A 771 33.01 34.55 28.56
N GLU A 772 32.44 35.42 27.72
CA GLU A 772 32.56 36.87 27.84
C GLU A 772 32.04 37.39 29.18
N ILE A 773 30.85 36.94 29.62
CA ILE A 773 30.26 37.29 30.92
C ILE A 773 31.22 36.92 32.05
N ARG A 774 31.77 35.69 32.08
CA ARG A 774 32.75 35.29 33.11
C ARG A 774 34.01 36.18 33.09
N ILE A 775 34.51 36.54 31.90
CA ILE A 775 35.66 37.44 31.75
C ILE A 775 35.33 38.86 32.24
N LEU A 776 34.08 39.31 32.13
CA LEU A 776 33.61 40.59 32.67
C LEU A 776 33.39 40.52 34.18
N ASP A 777 32.78 39.46 34.71
CA ASP A 777 32.63 39.20 36.15
C ASP A 777 34.01 39.16 36.84
N ASP A 778 34.98 38.48 36.24
CA ASP A 778 36.34 38.39 36.76
C ASP A 778 37.16 39.67 36.54
N LYS A 779 36.67 40.65 35.76
CA LYS A 779 37.20 42.03 35.76
C LYS A 779 36.51 42.87 36.83
N LEU A 780 35.19 42.75 36.97
CA LEU A 780 34.38 43.42 37.98
C LEU A 780 34.91 43.14 39.39
N LYS A 781 35.11 41.86 39.76
CA LYS A 781 35.67 41.45 41.06
C LYS A 781 37.05 42.06 41.35
N ARG A 782 37.88 42.30 40.33
CA ARG A 782 39.19 42.95 40.51
C ARG A 782 39.02 44.43 40.82
N VAL A 783 38.16 45.12 40.07
CA VAL A 783 37.84 46.55 40.32
C VAL A 783 37.10 46.72 41.66
N GLU A 784 36.31 45.74 42.09
CA GLU A 784 35.68 45.72 43.42
C GLU A 784 36.74 45.59 44.53
N LEU A 785 37.72 44.69 44.39
CA LEU A 785 38.84 44.57 45.34
C LEU A 785 39.72 45.83 45.36
N GLU A 786 40.08 46.39 44.19
CA GLU A 786 40.81 47.66 44.07
C GLU A 786 40.05 48.81 44.77
N LEU A 787 38.71 48.83 44.67
CA LEU A 787 37.85 49.81 45.34
C LEU A 787 37.73 49.56 46.86
N GLU A 788 37.77 48.31 47.33
CA GLU A 788 37.81 47.97 48.76
C GLU A 788 39.16 48.33 49.39
N GLU A 789 40.27 48.11 48.67
CA GLU A 789 41.60 48.57 49.08
C GLU A 789 41.64 50.11 49.19
N GLU A 790 41.16 50.85 48.19
CA GLU A 790 41.11 52.32 48.26
C GLU A 790 40.15 52.86 49.33
N ARG A 791 39.01 52.19 49.60
CA ARG A 791 38.16 52.54 50.75
C ARG A 791 38.92 52.39 52.06
N SER A 792 39.67 51.28 52.23
CA SER A 792 40.52 51.04 53.39
C SER A 792 41.63 52.09 53.53
N THR A 793 42.25 52.55 52.45
CA THR A 793 43.23 53.66 52.52
C THR A 793 42.57 54.97 52.98
N VAL A 794 41.38 55.29 52.46
CA VAL A 794 40.61 56.49 52.81
C VAL A 794 40.12 56.45 54.26
N GLU A 795 39.67 55.30 54.77
CA GLU A 795 39.30 55.13 56.17
C GLU A 795 40.52 55.33 57.10
N MET A 796 41.65 54.69 56.79
CA MET A 796 42.90 54.84 57.54
C MET A 796 43.47 56.28 57.51
N LEU A 797 43.27 57.02 56.41
CA LEU A 797 43.59 58.44 56.32
C LEU A 797 42.60 59.30 57.11
N THR A 798 41.31 58.97 57.09
CA THR A 798 40.26 59.67 57.83
C THR A 798 40.48 59.53 59.34
N GLU A 799 40.82 58.33 59.83
CA GLU A 799 41.22 58.13 61.22
C GLU A 799 42.46 58.98 61.59
N ARG A 800 43.47 59.05 60.71
CA ARG A 800 44.67 59.86 60.96
C ARG A 800 44.33 61.36 61.07
N VAL A 801 43.42 61.85 60.23
CA VAL A 801 42.91 63.22 60.29
C VAL A 801 42.07 63.46 61.55
N ALA A 802 41.23 62.49 61.96
CA ALA A 802 40.47 62.57 63.21
C ALA A 802 41.41 62.66 64.43
N ARG A 803 42.35 61.73 64.58
CA ARG A 803 43.35 61.77 65.68
C ARG A 803 44.16 63.06 65.70
N SER A 804 44.52 63.61 64.53
CA SER A 804 45.24 64.89 64.43
C SER A 804 44.35 66.09 64.79
N ARG A 805 43.06 66.05 64.47
CA ARG A 805 42.08 67.03 64.93
C ARG A 805 41.88 66.97 66.44
N ASP A 806 41.74 65.77 67.01
CA ASP A 806 41.57 65.59 68.45
C ASP A 806 42.77 66.13 69.24
N GLN A 807 44.00 65.93 68.72
CA GLN A 807 45.21 66.57 69.25
C GLN A 807 45.16 68.10 69.17
N ILE A 808 44.66 68.68 68.07
CA ILE A 808 44.50 70.13 67.92
C ILE A 808 43.44 70.68 68.88
N ASP A 809 42.31 69.99 69.04
CA ASP A 809 41.22 70.40 69.93
C ASP A 809 41.58 70.18 71.42
N GLN A 810 42.45 69.20 71.75
CA GLN A 810 43.13 69.09 73.05
C GLN A 810 44.05 70.31 73.30
N LEU A 811 45.00 70.60 72.40
CA LEU A 811 45.93 71.73 72.55
C LEU A 811 45.21 73.08 72.62
N ARG A 812 44.07 73.24 71.94
CA ARG A 812 43.17 74.41 72.07
C ARG A 812 42.53 74.49 73.45
N SER A 813 42.13 73.35 74.02
CA SER A 813 41.54 73.27 75.36
C SER A 813 42.57 73.60 76.44
N GLU A 814 43.78 73.06 76.33
CA GLU A 814 44.93 73.40 77.19
C GLU A 814 45.28 74.90 77.10
N LEU A 815 45.33 75.48 75.89
CA LEU A 815 45.55 76.92 75.69
C LEU A 815 44.41 77.78 76.30
N MET A 816 43.16 77.31 76.27
CA MET A 816 42.04 78.01 76.91
C MET A 816 42.09 77.88 78.43
N GLN A 817 42.54 76.75 78.97
CA GLN A 817 42.77 76.56 80.40
C GLN A 817 43.93 77.42 80.91
N GLU A 818 45.02 77.55 80.15
CA GLU A 818 46.11 78.49 80.47
C GLU A 818 45.64 79.96 80.43
N ARG A 819 44.72 80.29 79.50
CA ARG A 819 44.10 81.62 79.46
C ARG A 819 43.17 81.89 80.65
N SER A 820 42.37 80.91 81.07
CA SER A 820 41.53 81.07 82.28
C SER A 820 42.40 81.11 83.53
N SER A 821 43.39 80.23 83.67
CA SER A 821 44.41 80.26 84.73
C SER A 821 45.09 81.63 84.83
N LYS A 822 45.53 82.20 83.70
CA LYS A 822 46.08 83.57 83.64
C LYS A 822 45.04 84.63 84.05
N GLN A 823 43.79 84.50 83.63
CA GLN A 823 42.73 85.43 84.00
C GLN A 823 42.40 85.34 85.50
N ASP A 824 42.36 84.14 86.07
CA ASP A 824 42.13 83.89 87.49
C ASP A 824 43.31 84.42 88.31
N LEU A 825 44.56 84.21 87.87
CA LEU A 825 45.75 84.84 88.46
C LEU A 825 45.75 86.37 88.32
N GLU A 826 45.16 86.93 87.27
CA GLU A 826 44.94 88.38 87.14
C GLU A 826 43.80 88.89 88.04
N LEU A 827 42.73 88.11 88.21
CA LEU A 827 41.63 88.41 89.13
C LEU A 827 42.09 88.31 90.60
N ASP A 828 42.92 87.32 90.93
CA ASP A 828 43.56 87.12 92.23
C ASP A 828 44.65 88.16 92.48
N LYS A 829 45.48 88.51 91.49
CA LYS A 829 46.37 89.66 91.60
C LYS A 829 45.56 90.93 91.89
N ASN A 830 44.49 91.17 91.12
CA ASN A 830 43.59 92.30 91.35
C ASN A 830 42.84 92.17 92.69
N ALA A 831 42.61 90.97 93.21
CA ALA A 831 42.00 90.71 94.51
C ALA A 831 42.98 90.93 95.66
N MET A 832 44.26 90.61 95.48
CA MET A 832 45.33 90.88 96.43
C MET A 832 45.77 92.35 96.39
N GLU A 833 45.73 93.02 95.24
CA GLU A 833 45.84 94.47 95.15
C GLU A 833 44.62 95.16 95.77
N ARG A 834 43.39 94.65 95.53
CA ARG A 834 42.18 95.10 96.25
C ARG A 834 42.23 94.78 97.72
N HIS A 835 42.75 93.65 98.18
CA HIS A 835 42.86 93.31 99.60
C HIS A 835 44.04 94.00 100.27
N LEU A 836 45.11 94.37 99.56
CA LEU A 836 46.11 95.32 100.07
C LEU A 836 45.52 96.73 100.14
N LYS A 837 44.68 97.12 99.17
CA LYS A 837 43.94 98.38 99.20
C LYS A 837 42.83 98.38 100.25
N GLU A 838 42.18 97.25 100.53
CA GLU A 838 41.17 97.08 101.58
C GLU A 838 41.81 96.82 102.93
N LEU A 839 43.02 96.28 103.06
CA LEU A 839 43.70 96.27 104.36
C LEU A 839 44.20 97.68 104.70
N ARG A 840 44.62 98.48 103.70
CA ARG A 840 44.84 99.93 103.86
C ARG A 840 43.54 100.68 104.14
N ASN A 841 42.51 100.44 103.35
CA ASN A 841 41.23 101.14 103.45
C ASN A 841 40.40 100.65 104.64
N ARG A 842 40.55 99.42 105.15
CA ARG A 842 39.87 98.86 106.34
C ARG A 842 40.69 99.04 107.60
N VAL A 843 41.98 99.36 107.50
CA VAL A 843 42.63 100.21 108.50
C VAL A 843 41.92 101.58 108.61
N ALA A 844 41.30 102.09 107.53
CA ALA A 844 40.49 103.32 107.50
C ALA A 844 38.95 103.14 107.41
N ASP A 845 38.44 101.90 107.41
CA ASP A 845 37.02 101.52 107.20
C ASP A 845 36.60 100.41 108.19
N MET A 846 37.48 99.93 109.08
CA MET A 846 37.02 99.58 110.42
C MET A 846 36.55 100.84 111.19
N GLU A 847 36.76 102.02 110.60
CA GLU A 847 36.10 103.28 110.96
C GLU A 847 34.60 103.34 110.52
N GLY A 848 34.05 102.39 109.72
CA GLY A 848 32.60 102.37 109.36
C GLY A 848 32.03 101.11 108.66
N HIS A 849 30.76 100.72 108.91
CA HIS A 849 30.18 99.42 108.50
C HIS A 849 28.85 99.44 107.66
N SER A 850 28.82 98.63 106.59
CA SER A 850 27.78 97.64 106.12
C SER A 850 26.25 97.91 105.88
N ARG A 851 25.84 97.73 104.60
CA ARG A 851 24.75 96.84 104.00
C ARG A 851 23.25 96.86 104.42
N SER A 852 22.32 96.67 103.44
CA SER A 852 21.17 95.72 103.44
C SER A 852 20.43 95.59 102.06
N SER A 853 19.45 94.67 101.87
CA SER A 853 18.77 94.33 100.59
C SER A 853 17.39 93.60 100.71
N VAL A 854 16.58 93.54 99.61
CA VAL A 854 15.36 92.69 99.46
C VAL A 854 15.17 92.29 97.98
N GLY A 855 14.87 91.01 97.66
CA GLY A 855 14.60 90.60 96.25
C GLY A 855 14.26 89.13 95.93
N VAL A 856 13.98 88.26 96.91
CA VAL A 856 13.95 86.79 96.70
C VAL A 856 12.63 86.25 96.09
N SER A 857 11.48 86.76 96.54
CA SER A 857 10.21 86.01 96.44
C SER A 857 9.59 85.89 95.03
N GLN A 858 10.11 86.58 94.03
CA GLN A 858 9.60 86.46 92.65
C GLN A 858 9.99 85.16 91.94
N LEU A 859 11.08 84.50 92.36
CA LEU A 859 11.57 83.27 91.73
C LEU A 859 10.75 82.03 92.14
N GLU A 860 10.18 82.04 93.35
CA GLU A 860 9.54 80.88 93.98
C GLU A 860 8.30 80.43 93.19
N ASN A 861 7.46 81.38 92.74
CA ASN A 861 6.23 81.09 92.00
C ASN A 861 6.46 80.42 90.64
N LYS A 862 7.59 80.67 89.96
CA LYS A 862 7.80 80.17 88.59
C LYS A 862 8.21 78.69 88.53
N VAL A 863 8.69 78.14 89.65
CA VAL A 863 9.03 76.71 89.76
C VAL A 863 7.77 75.84 89.69
N GLN A 864 6.69 76.26 90.35
CA GLN A 864 5.52 75.42 90.58
C GLN A 864 4.77 75.03 89.29
N GLU A 865 4.68 75.94 88.32
CA GLU A 865 3.98 75.70 87.04
C GLU A 865 4.64 74.60 86.18
N LEU A 866 5.96 74.43 86.30
CA LEU A 866 6.72 73.49 85.48
C LEU A 866 6.54 72.04 85.96
N GLU A 867 6.30 71.83 87.24
CA GLU A 867 6.14 70.49 87.80
C GLU A 867 4.87 69.76 87.28
N ASP A 868 3.77 70.49 87.10
CA ASP A 868 2.49 69.89 86.71
C ASP A 868 2.44 69.52 85.22
N GLN A 869 3.21 70.20 84.37
CA GLN A 869 3.40 69.82 82.98
C GLN A 869 4.18 68.50 82.86
N LEU A 870 5.28 68.35 83.60
CA LEU A 870 6.07 67.10 83.66
C LEU A 870 5.21 65.89 84.07
N ARG A 871 4.36 66.07 85.10
CA ARG A 871 3.43 65.03 85.58
C ARG A 871 2.40 64.60 84.52
N ALA A 872 2.13 65.42 83.50
CA ALA A 872 1.22 65.05 82.41
C ALA A 872 1.90 64.09 81.41
N GLU A 873 3.08 64.46 80.90
CA GLU A 873 3.83 63.67 79.91
C GLU A 873 4.19 62.26 80.41
N GLU A 874 4.52 62.13 81.69
CA GLU A 874 4.80 60.83 82.32
C GLU A 874 3.63 59.84 82.21
N ARG A 875 2.38 60.32 82.22
CA ARG A 875 1.19 59.46 82.10
C ARG A 875 1.00 58.98 80.66
N GLU A 876 1.18 59.86 79.68
CA GLU A 876 1.06 59.50 78.25
C GLU A 876 2.16 58.54 77.81
N LYS A 877 3.41 58.79 78.22
CA LYS A 877 4.56 57.89 77.99
C LYS A 877 4.28 56.46 78.46
N ASN A 878 3.69 56.31 79.64
CA ASN A 878 3.33 55.00 80.18
C ASN A 878 2.18 54.32 79.39
N SER A 879 1.23 55.09 78.86
CA SER A 879 0.18 54.59 77.96
C SER A 879 0.77 54.04 76.64
N VAL A 880 1.69 54.78 76.02
CA VAL A 880 2.37 54.37 74.77
C VAL A 880 3.20 53.10 74.99
N LEU A 881 4.00 53.03 76.07
CA LEU A 881 4.77 51.82 76.40
C LEU A 881 3.87 50.60 76.64
N ALA A 882 2.67 50.79 77.21
CA ALA A 882 1.69 49.72 77.39
C ALA A 882 1.05 49.26 76.06
N SER A 883 0.93 50.12 75.05
CA SER A 883 0.46 49.73 73.71
C SER A 883 1.55 49.01 72.90
N GLN A 884 2.78 49.51 72.92
CA GLN A 884 3.96 48.89 72.29
C GLN A 884 4.15 47.45 72.77
N ARG A 885 4.10 47.21 74.08
CA ARG A 885 4.21 45.86 74.67
C ARG A 885 3.08 44.90 74.25
N ARG A 886 1.97 45.39 73.69
CA ARG A 886 0.90 44.54 73.10
C ARG A 886 1.21 44.19 71.64
N THR A 887 1.72 45.14 70.85
CA THR A 887 2.11 44.87 69.46
C THR A 887 3.34 43.96 69.38
N GLU A 888 4.30 44.10 70.30
CA GLU A 888 5.47 43.22 70.40
C GLU A 888 5.10 41.75 70.68
N ARG A 889 4.05 41.48 71.48
CA ARG A 889 3.54 40.12 71.70
C ARG A 889 2.89 39.54 70.45
N LYS A 890 2.00 40.31 69.81
CA LYS A 890 1.36 39.91 68.55
C LYS A 890 2.38 39.61 67.44
N LEU A 891 3.47 40.38 67.37
CA LEU A 891 4.55 40.14 66.40
C LEU A 891 5.27 38.81 66.69
N LYS A 892 5.56 38.50 67.97
CA LYS A 892 6.13 37.20 68.36
C LYS A 892 5.18 36.04 68.11
N GLU A 893 3.90 36.19 68.42
CA GLU A 893 2.84 35.21 68.14
C GLU A 893 2.78 34.90 66.63
N LEU A 894 2.74 35.93 65.77
CA LEU A 894 2.75 35.78 64.31
C LEU A 894 4.04 35.16 63.76
N ASN A 895 5.20 35.45 64.36
CA ASN A 895 6.46 34.84 63.95
C ASN A 895 6.49 33.35 64.32
N MET A 896 5.96 32.96 65.50
CA MET A 896 5.86 31.55 65.89
C MET A 896 4.96 30.78 64.91
N THR A 897 3.78 31.30 64.56
CA THR A 897 2.90 30.63 63.57
C THR A 897 3.55 30.49 62.20
N LEU A 898 4.35 31.48 61.76
CA LEU A 898 5.07 31.41 60.49
C LEU A 898 6.18 30.34 60.50
N ASP A 899 6.87 30.17 61.62
CA ASP A 899 7.90 29.13 61.76
C ASP A 899 7.30 27.72 61.94
N GLU A 900 6.10 27.62 62.54
CA GLU A 900 5.29 26.39 62.55
C GLU A 900 4.83 25.98 61.14
N GLU A 901 4.30 26.92 60.33
CA GLU A 901 3.93 26.67 58.92
C GLU A 901 5.14 26.21 58.08
N ARG A 902 6.31 26.83 58.28
CA ARG A 902 7.57 26.42 57.63
C ARG A 902 7.98 25.00 58.02
N HIS A 903 7.78 24.60 59.27
CA HIS A 903 8.07 23.24 59.72
C HIS A 903 7.12 22.24 59.06
N ALA A 904 5.80 22.51 59.09
CA ALA A 904 4.79 21.66 58.48
C ALA A 904 5.01 21.46 56.97
N HIS A 905 5.39 22.51 56.22
CA HIS A 905 5.76 22.36 54.81
C HIS A 905 7.04 21.56 54.59
N THR A 906 8.00 21.62 55.51
CA THR A 906 9.23 20.82 55.47
C THR A 906 8.90 19.33 55.69
N GLU A 907 8.06 19.01 56.68
CA GLU A 907 7.57 17.65 56.90
C GLU A 907 6.78 17.10 55.70
N GLN A 908 5.88 17.89 55.11
CA GLN A 908 5.13 17.51 53.91
C GLN A 908 6.06 17.18 52.73
N ARG A 909 7.08 18.02 52.49
CA ARG A 909 8.10 17.79 51.46
C ARG A 909 8.84 16.48 51.71
N ASP A 910 9.22 16.21 52.95
CA ASP A 910 10.04 15.04 53.29
C ASP A 910 9.22 13.74 53.31
N GLN A 911 7.93 13.80 53.67
CA GLN A 911 6.98 12.70 53.45
C GLN A 911 6.79 12.40 51.96
N LEU A 912 6.68 13.43 51.10
CA LEU A 912 6.62 13.24 49.64
C LEU A 912 7.93 12.66 49.09
N LEU A 913 9.09 13.11 49.57
CA LEU A 913 10.40 12.57 49.21
C LEU A 913 10.54 11.09 49.60
N LEU A 914 10.01 10.69 50.76
CA LEU A 914 9.95 9.28 51.18
C LEU A 914 9.02 8.46 50.28
N LYS A 915 7.83 8.97 49.92
CA LYS A 915 6.94 8.32 48.95
C LYS A 915 7.59 8.14 47.57
N VAL A 916 8.30 9.15 47.07
CA VAL A 916 9.08 9.04 45.82
C VAL A 916 10.20 7.99 45.93
N LYS A 917 10.89 7.91 47.08
CA LYS A 917 11.92 6.87 47.33
C LYS A 917 11.33 5.46 47.49
N ALA A 918 10.06 5.32 47.90
CA ALA A 918 9.36 4.04 47.94
C ALA A 918 8.90 3.61 46.54
N LEU A 919 8.25 4.52 45.79
CA LEU A 919 7.80 4.26 44.42
C LEU A 919 8.96 3.94 43.47
N LYS A 920 10.14 4.56 43.65
CA LYS A 920 11.35 4.17 42.89
C LYS A 920 11.74 2.72 43.13
N ARG A 921 11.85 2.28 44.39
CA ARG A 921 12.15 0.86 44.69
C ARG A 921 11.12 -0.09 44.11
N GLN A 922 9.84 0.26 44.15
CA GLN A 922 8.79 -0.55 43.53
C GLN A 922 8.94 -0.66 42.00
N VAL A 923 9.43 0.40 41.33
CA VAL A 923 9.80 0.34 39.91
C VAL A 923 11.03 -0.53 39.73
N ASP A 924 12.12 -0.28 40.46
CA ASP A 924 13.38 -1.05 40.43
C ASP A 924 13.11 -2.56 40.61
N GLU A 925 12.27 -2.93 41.59
CA GLU A 925 11.79 -4.29 41.86
C GLU A 925 11.05 -4.88 40.64
N SER A 926 10.07 -4.14 40.08
CA SER A 926 9.31 -4.59 38.91
C SER A 926 10.16 -4.73 37.64
N GLU A 927 11.20 -3.91 37.47
CA GLU A 927 12.16 -4.03 36.37
C GLU A 927 12.96 -5.34 36.51
N THR A 928 13.41 -5.70 37.72
CA THR A 928 14.08 -7.01 37.93
C THR A 928 13.14 -8.21 37.75
N GLU A 929 11.85 -8.09 38.08
CA GLU A 929 10.86 -9.13 37.77
C GLU A 929 10.65 -9.29 36.26
N LEU A 930 10.59 -8.18 35.51
CA LEU A 930 10.54 -8.18 34.05
C LEU A 930 11.79 -8.81 33.43
N GLU A 931 12.99 -8.46 33.87
CA GLU A 931 14.24 -9.10 33.41
C GLU A 931 14.22 -10.62 33.62
N ARG A 932 13.69 -11.07 34.77
CA ARG A 932 13.56 -12.50 35.12
C ARG A 932 12.53 -13.20 34.23
N MET A 933 11.39 -12.57 33.95
CA MET A 933 10.38 -13.10 33.03
C MET A 933 10.86 -13.12 31.58
N ASP A 934 11.64 -12.13 31.16
CA ASP A 934 12.29 -12.07 29.85
C ASP A 934 13.40 -13.12 29.71
N ALA A 935 14.13 -13.44 30.77
CA ALA A 935 15.08 -14.54 30.79
C ALA A 935 14.38 -15.91 30.65
N LEU A 936 13.24 -16.09 31.32
CA LEU A 936 12.39 -17.28 31.18
C LEU A 936 11.77 -17.38 29.78
N ARG A 937 11.28 -16.27 29.20
CA ARG A 937 10.76 -16.24 27.82
C ARG A 937 11.83 -16.62 26.81
N ARG A 938 13.04 -16.05 26.93
CA ARG A 938 14.20 -16.41 26.10
C ARG A 938 14.64 -17.87 26.30
N LYS A 939 14.46 -18.47 27.48
CA LYS A 939 14.68 -19.92 27.67
C LYS A 939 13.61 -20.72 26.94
N ALA A 940 12.32 -20.47 27.22
CA ALA A 940 11.21 -21.20 26.61
C ALA A 940 11.21 -21.11 25.07
N GLN A 941 11.67 -19.98 24.51
CA GLN A 941 11.90 -19.85 23.07
C GLN A 941 12.95 -20.83 22.55
N ARG A 942 14.13 -20.91 23.18
CA ARG A 942 15.16 -21.89 22.80
C ARG A 942 14.70 -23.33 23.01
N ASP A 943 14.03 -23.59 24.13
CA ASP A 943 13.44 -24.91 24.41
C ASP A 943 12.45 -25.32 23.28
N VAL A 944 11.74 -24.36 22.66
CA VAL A 944 10.86 -24.59 21.49
C VAL A 944 11.67 -24.73 20.18
N GLU A 945 12.70 -23.91 19.97
CA GLU A 945 13.60 -24.00 18.81
C GLU A 945 14.27 -25.40 18.77
N GLU A 946 14.78 -25.89 19.91
CA GLU A 946 15.31 -27.25 20.07
C GLU A 946 14.27 -28.36 19.78
N GLN A 947 12.99 -28.16 20.13
CA GLN A 947 11.92 -29.10 19.77
C GLN A 947 11.55 -29.05 18.28
N VAL A 948 11.70 -27.89 17.62
CA VAL A 948 11.53 -27.78 16.16
C VAL A 948 12.68 -28.50 15.44
N GLU A 949 13.94 -28.27 15.83
CA GLU A 949 15.10 -28.99 15.28
C GLU A 949 14.96 -30.52 15.48
N LEU A 950 14.52 -30.96 16.67
CA LEU A 950 14.26 -32.38 16.95
C LEU A 950 13.13 -32.94 16.08
N ARG A 951 12.04 -32.18 15.88
CA ARG A 951 10.93 -32.56 15.01
C ARG A 951 11.38 -32.67 13.56
N GLU A 952 12.18 -31.73 13.06
CA GLU A 952 12.72 -31.76 11.70
C GLU A 952 13.69 -32.94 11.51
N ALA A 953 14.56 -33.21 12.48
CA ALA A 953 15.43 -34.39 12.47
C ALA A 953 14.64 -35.71 12.48
N LEU A 954 13.51 -35.78 13.19
CA LEU A 954 12.60 -36.92 13.15
C LEU A 954 11.86 -37.01 11.81
N GLN A 955 11.38 -35.88 11.26
CA GLN A 955 10.71 -35.82 9.96
C GLN A 955 11.67 -36.28 8.83
N ALA A 956 12.93 -35.86 8.86
CA ALA A 956 13.98 -36.30 7.95
C ALA A 956 14.29 -37.81 8.09
N ARG A 957 14.19 -38.38 9.30
CA ARG A 957 14.28 -39.83 9.50
C ARG A 957 13.06 -40.58 8.99
N VAL A 958 11.85 -40.01 9.09
CA VAL A 958 10.63 -40.57 8.50
C VAL A 958 10.72 -40.60 6.98
N THR A 959 11.09 -39.50 6.33
CA THR A 959 11.25 -39.47 4.85
C THR A 959 12.41 -40.36 4.38
N ALA A 960 13.50 -40.46 5.14
CA ALA A 960 14.55 -41.44 4.88
C ALA A 960 14.04 -42.90 5.00
N LEU A 961 13.18 -43.21 5.97
CA LEU A 961 12.56 -44.54 6.09
C LEU A 961 11.57 -44.79 4.96
N GLU A 962 10.71 -43.83 4.59
CA GLU A 962 9.81 -43.94 3.45
C GLU A 962 10.55 -44.20 2.14
N THR A 963 11.61 -43.45 1.83
CA THR A 963 12.38 -43.67 0.59
C THR A 963 13.10 -45.02 0.61
N ASN A 964 13.45 -45.54 1.79
CA ASN A 964 14.00 -46.90 1.94
C ASN A 964 12.91 -47.99 1.79
N ILE A 965 11.68 -47.75 2.24
CA ILE A 965 10.52 -48.63 2.01
C ILE A 965 10.17 -48.65 0.52
N LYS A 966 10.05 -47.47 -0.11
CA LYS A 966 9.83 -47.31 -1.57
C LYS A 966 10.91 -48.03 -2.38
N ARG A 967 12.19 -47.95 -1.96
CA ARG A 967 13.30 -48.70 -2.58
C ARG A 967 13.27 -50.22 -2.32
N LYS A 968 12.79 -50.69 -1.16
CA LYS A 968 12.63 -52.13 -0.89
C LYS A 968 11.43 -52.74 -1.62
N ALA A 969 10.33 -52.00 -1.75
CA ALA A 969 9.13 -52.41 -2.49
C ALA A 969 9.42 -52.65 -3.99
N ALA A 970 10.42 -51.96 -4.54
CA ALA A 970 10.86 -52.14 -5.93
C ALA A 970 11.64 -53.45 -6.20
N THR A 971 11.82 -54.36 -5.23
CA THR A 971 12.78 -55.48 -5.37
C THR A 971 12.29 -56.87 -4.92
N ARG A 972 11.01 -57.24 -5.16
CA ARG A 972 10.57 -58.61 -5.59
C ARG A 972 9.05 -58.73 -5.82
N PRO A 973 8.58 -59.72 -6.62
CA PRO A 973 7.16 -59.92 -6.91
C PRO A 973 6.42 -60.80 -5.86
N ALA A 974 5.11 -60.94 -6.04
CA ALA A 974 4.15 -61.52 -5.09
C ALA A 974 4.27 -63.04 -4.82
N LEU A 975 3.78 -63.49 -3.65
CA LEU A 975 2.54 -64.28 -3.54
C LEU A 975 2.14 -64.60 -2.07
N ASP A 976 0.82 -64.60 -1.83
CA ASP A 976 -0.01 -65.40 -0.91
C ASP A 976 0.22 -65.57 0.62
N SER A 977 -0.93 -65.85 1.27
CA SER A 977 -1.17 -66.40 2.62
C SER A 977 -0.88 -65.47 3.82
N SER A 978 -1.77 -65.23 4.79
CA SER A 978 -2.88 -66.00 5.42
C SER A 978 -2.45 -67.17 6.31
N ALA A 979 -2.21 -66.90 7.60
CA ALA A 979 -2.56 -67.76 8.75
C ALA A 979 -1.98 -67.21 10.08
N LEU A 980 -2.82 -67.09 11.13
CA LEU A 980 -2.46 -67.22 12.57
C LEU A 980 -1.47 -66.16 13.15
N SER A 981 -1.27 -65.96 14.47
CA SER A 981 -2.11 -66.21 15.67
C SER A 981 -1.51 -65.43 16.87
N SER A 982 -2.35 -64.69 17.61
CA SER A 982 -2.26 -64.33 19.04
C SER A 982 -3.53 -63.51 19.31
N ASP A 983 -4.55 -63.96 20.04
CA ASP A 983 -4.60 -64.83 21.23
C ASP A 983 -4.03 -64.15 22.49
N GLU A 984 -4.74 -64.35 23.60
CA GLU A 984 -4.78 -63.51 24.81
C GLU A 984 -3.64 -63.91 25.82
N ASP A 985 -3.42 -63.37 27.03
CA ASP A 985 -4.28 -62.94 28.15
C ASP A 985 -3.50 -62.00 29.14
N ASP A 986 -4.24 -61.39 30.09
CA ASP A 986 -3.86 -60.83 31.41
C ASP A 986 -2.71 -59.78 31.52
N ASP A 987 -2.68 -58.87 32.51
CA ASP A 987 -3.59 -58.57 33.64
C ASP A 987 -4.24 -57.16 33.45
N SER A 988 -5.46 -56.82 33.92
CA SER A 988 -5.99 -56.82 35.30
C SER A 988 -5.28 -55.79 36.24
N LEU A 989 -5.93 -55.03 37.13
CA LEU A 989 -7.35 -54.87 37.50
C LEU A 989 -7.55 -53.57 38.35
N TYR A 990 -8.81 -53.13 38.54
CA TYR A 990 -9.31 -52.00 39.38
C TYR A 990 -8.81 -50.57 39.04
N ASP A 991 -9.64 -49.53 38.80
CA ASP A 991 -11.00 -49.12 39.26
C ASP A 991 -11.07 -48.36 40.61
N SER A 992 -12.14 -47.58 40.76
CA SER A 992 -12.70 -46.96 41.97
C SER A 992 -12.06 -45.66 42.44
N SER A 993 -12.74 -44.57 42.09
CA SER A 993 -12.73 -43.32 42.84
C SER A 993 -13.21 -43.54 44.29
N THR A 994 -12.38 -43.21 45.28
CA THR A 994 -12.77 -43.22 46.70
C THR A 994 -11.82 -42.37 47.55
N ILE A 995 -12.40 -41.45 48.35
CA ILE A 995 -11.87 -40.79 49.57
C ILE A 995 -10.46 -40.16 49.44
N ALA A 996 -10.30 -38.84 49.33
CA ALA A 996 -10.62 -37.75 50.29
C ALA A 996 -9.71 -37.72 51.55
N SER A 997 -9.83 -36.65 52.35
CA SER A 997 -9.08 -36.37 53.59
C SER A 997 -7.59 -35.96 53.42
N ILE A 998 -7.00 -35.07 54.25
CA ILE A 998 -7.61 -34.13 55.21
C ILE A 998 -6.72 -32.89 55.42
N LEU A 999 -7.38 -31.73 55.59
CA LEU A 999 -7.07 -30.52 56.37
C LEU A 999 -5.64 -30.15 56.86
N THR A 1000 -5.48 -28.83 57.09
CA THR A 1000 -4.62 -28.19 58.13
C THR A 1000 -3.08 -28.29 57.95
N GLU A 1001 -2.24 -27.39 58.48
CA GLU A 1001 -2.47 -26.25 59.40
C GLU A 1001 -1.48 -25.08 59.20
N SER A 1002 -1.73 -23.96 59.90
CA SER A 1002 -0.81 -22.90 60.39
C SER A 1002 0.67 -22.86 59.92
N ASN A 1003 1.26 -21.69 59.61
CA ASN A 1003 1.34 -20.55 60.52
C ASN A 1003 1.60 -19.18 59.85
N LEU A 1004 1.15 -18.12 60.54
CA LEU A 1004 1.69 -16.76 60.44
C LEU A 1004 2.76 -16.56 61.53
N GLN A 1005 4.01 -16.26 61.15
CA GLN A 1005 5.00 -15.56 61.98
C GLN A 1005 5.83 -14.65 61.05
N THR A 1006 5.61 -13.34 61.02
CA THR A 1006 6.09 -12.32 61.97
C THR A 1006 7.62 -12.24 62.09
N SER A 1007 8.23 -11.34 61.33
CA SER A 1007 9.40 -10.60 61.78
C SER A 1007 9.35 -9.16 61.26
N SER A 1008 9.52 -8.21 62.18
CA SER A 1008 9.78 -6.80 61.90
C SER A 1008 11.13 -6.48 62.52
N CYS A 1009 12.10 -6.10 61.69
CA CYS A 1009 13.35 -5.42 62.04
C CYS A 1009 13.84 -4.69 60.79
#